data_AF-A0A2K5KIU2-F1
#
_entry.id   AF-A0A2K5KIU2-F1
#
_cell.length_a   1.000
_cell.length_b   1.000
_cell.length_c   1.000
_cell.angle_alpha   90.00
_cell.angle_beta   90.00
_cell.angle_gamma   90.00
#
_symmetry.space_group_name_H-M   'P 1'
#
loop_
_entity.id
_entity.type
_entity.pdbx_description
1 polymer ?
#
loop_
_entity_poly.entity_id
_entity_poly.type
_entity_poly.pdbx_seq_one_letter_code
_entity_poly.pdbx_strand_id
1 'polypeptide(L)'
;VAGIFKDAPDDLPEVILTLSLISTIGAFLNLHLKDFPIPLPVMLFLLGCGFEVLSFTSLRVQRYANAIQWMSPDLLFCIFAPVIFFTTAFDMDTYMLQKLFWQILLITIPGFLVNYILVLWYLAAVNKLHLKPTPWLLFSAILVSSDPMLTAAAVRDLGLSRSLISLINGESLMTSVISLIIFTSIMDFDKEQQNKRNHTIARYIVGEFFSNIIASFLVGILSSKLIQFWMSTVFGDDVNHISLIFSILYLIFYICELLGMSGIFTLAIVGLLLNSTSFKAGVEALLLEFWNFLSRVAFLMVFTFFGLLIPAHTYLYVKFADIYYSLNIYFTLIVLRLVTLLLMSPALSRVGHEFSWRWVFTMIWSETKGMPNINMALLLAYSDLYFGSDKEKSQVLFHGVLVCLITLIVNRFVLPTAVTILGLRDATSTKYKSVCCTFQHFQELTKSVASVLKFDKDLANADWNMIEKAIILENPYMLNQEETTEQQKVKCPHCNKEIDEILNIEAMELANRRLLSAQMASYQRQYRNEILSQSAVQVLVGAAGSFGEKKGKCMRLETIKNYSESQKTITFTRKLLLNWVYNTRKEKVGPSKYFFFHLCHTIVFTEEFEHVGCLVILMNIFPFVISWISRLNVIYRRELKHTNYCFLTLYVLEALLKIAAMRKDFFSHTWNLFELAITLTGILYAILTEIEALKYIFAVTEVIVFIKLVQFIRILRIFKLIAPKVLQIIDKRVSHQKTFWYGILKGYVQGEADVMTIIDQITSSKQIKQILLKRVIRNMKHATKELGYLEYDHPEIAVTVKTKEEINVMLNMAREILKAFGLKGIIHKIESAQISKLITAKKKEMLESTSIIRPLTVEEVLYHIPWLDKNQDHINFIQEKAKVVTFDCGNGVFEEGDEPQGIYIIISGMVKLERSKPGLGIDQMVESKEKDFLIIDTDYMLSGEIIGEINCLTNEPMKYSATCETVVETCFIPKTHLYDAFKQCSPLIEHKMWLKIGLAITARKIREHLSYEDWNYKMQLKLSNIYIEDIPVTTKTDIYDENVIYVILIHGAVEDCQLRKFYRAPFLIPITCHQIQGIEDFTKVVIIQTPTNMKAFRWNIRKFIPKHKSSLTPGLMCGGAGPLQKGLSSHQNGAHSTATARSPQPCSLLCRLNSTSPFNCKKSLRINLGKSGKPLWFPQ
;
A
#
# COMPACT_ATOMS: atom_id res chain seq x y z
N VAL A 1 0.57 -26.81 30.59
CA VAL A 1 1.66 -25.80 30.44
C VAL A 1 2.59 -25.75 31.67
N ALA A 2 2.09 -25.65 32.91
CA ALA A 2 2.96 -25.58 34.11
C ALA A 2 3.70 -26.88 34.54
N GLY A 3 3.44 -28.01 33.88
CA GLY A 3 4.13 -29.28 34.13
C GLY A 3 5.32 -29.58 33.20
N ILE A 4 5.53 -28.76 32.16
CA ILE A 4 6.50 -29.06 31.07
C ILE A 4 7.90 -28.49 31.36
N PHE A 5 8.03 -27.53 32.28
CA PHE A 5 9.29 -26.81 32.54
C PHE A 5 10.12 -27.35 33.72
N LYS A 6 9.75 -28.48 34.34
CA LYS A 6 10.39 -28.91 35.60
C LYS A 6 11.63 -29.81 35.45
N ASP A 7 11.92 -30.40 34.29
CA ASP A 7 12.96 -31.44 34.19
C ASP A 7 14.10 -31.19 33.17
N ALA A 8 14.29 -29.98 32.60
CA ALA A 8 15.15 -29.82 31.40
C ALA A 8 16.15 -28.63 31.32
N PRO A 9 17.01 -28.32 32.32
CA PRO A 9 18.03 -27.27 32.14
C PRO A 9 19.39 -27.77 31.59
N ASP A 10 19.72 -29.06 31.63
CA ASP A 10 21.09 -29.54 31.32
C ASP A 10 21.38 -29.75 29.80
N ASP A 11 20.37 -30.02 28.98
CA ASP A 11 20.54 -30.34 27.54
C ASP A 11 20.47 -29.11 26.60
N LEU A 12 20.13 -27.93 27.12
CA LEU A 12 19.95 -26.71 26.31
C LEU A 12 21.18 -26.34 25.47
N PRO A 13 22.44 -26.42 25.97
CA PRO A 13 23.63 -26.15 25.16
C PRO A 13 23.78 -27.12 23.98
N GLU A 14 23.41 -28.39 24.18
CA GLU A 14 23.48 -29.44 23.15
C GLU A 14 22.43 -29.20 22.06
N VAL A 15 21.22 -28.78 22.45
CA VAL A 15 20.15 -28.35 21.53
C VAL A 15 20.56 -27.12 20.71
N ILE A 16 21.20 -26.12 21.33
CA ILE A 16 21.67 -24.92 20.62
C ILE A 16 22.77 -25.28 19.61
N LEU A 17 23.73 -26.13 20.01
CA LEU A 17 24.82 -26.55 19.13
C LEU A 17 24.28 -27.33 17.92
N THR A 18 23.39 -28.30 18.15
CA THR A 18 22.78 -29.09 17.07
C THR A 18 21.93 -28.22 16.13
N LEU A 19 21.11 -27.31 16.66
CA LEU A 19 20.36 -26.32 15.86
C LEU A 19 21.28 -25.47 14.97
N SER A 20 22.41 -25.00 15.52
CA SER A 20 23.39 -24.21 14.78
C SER A 20 24.08 -25.02 13.68
N LEU A 21 24.39 -26.29 13.95
CA LEU A 21 24.98 -27.21 12.99
C LEU A 21 24.02 -27.52 11.82
N ILE A 22 22.75 -27.81 12.13
CA ILE A 22 21.72 -28.06 11.13
C ILE A 22 21.55 -26.82 10.23
N SER A 23 21.54 -25.62 10.83
CA SER A 23 21.38 -24.37 10.09
C SER A 23 22.58 -24.08 9.17
N THR A 24 23.81 -24.30 9.65
CA THR A 24 25.02 -24.08 8.86
C THR A 24 25.15 -25.06 7.70
N ILE A 25 24.91 -26.35 7.95
CA ILE A 25 24.90 -27.39 6.91
C ILE A 25 23.78 -27.11 5.91
N GLY A 26 22.57 -26.79 6.37
CA GLY A 26 21.44 -26.49 5.50
C GLY A 26 21.69 -25.27 4.61
N ALA A 27 22.30 -24.21 5.14
CA ALA A 27 22.69 -23.04 4.36
C ALA A 27 23.77 -23.37 3.32
N PHE A 28 24.77 -24.17 3.70
CA PHE A 28 25.83 -24.62 2.80
C PHE A 28 25.27 -25.47 1.65
N LEU A 29 24.39 -26.44 1.95
CA LEU A 29 23.72 -27.26 0.94
C LEU A 29 22.87 -26.41 -0.01
N ASN A 30 22.15 -25.41 0.51
CA ASN A 30 21.34 -24.54 -0.33
C ASN A 30 22.17 -23.66 -1.28
N LEU A 31 23.38 -23.24 -0.87
CA LEU A 31 24.28 -22.44 -1.71
C LEU A 31 24.93 -23.28 -2.83
N HIS A 32 25.38 -24.50 -2.52
CA HIS A 32 26.14 -25.33 -3.46
C HIS A 32 25.31 -26.30 -4.28
N LEU A 33 24.14 -26.74 -3.79
CA LEU A 33 23.29 -27.75 -4.43
C LEU A 33 21.99 -27.17 -4.99
N LYS A 34 21.91 -25.85 -5.22
CA LYS A 34 20.71 -25.19 -5.75
C LYS A 34 20.25 -25.78 -7.08
N ASP A 35 21.20 -26.17 -7.93
CA ASP A 35 20.96 -26.73 -9.27
C ASP A 35 20.91 -28.26 -9.29
N PHE A 36 21.05 -28.90 -8.13
CA PHE A 36 21.04 -30.36 -8.05
C PHE A 36 19.61 -30.91 -8.31
N PRO A 37 19.47 -32.08 -8.97
CA PRO A 37 18.17 -32.64 -9.33
C PRO A 37 17.30 -33.02 -8.12
N ILE A 38 17.90 -33.41 -7.00
CA ILE A 38 17.17 -33.81 -5.80
C ILE A 38 16.74 -32.55 -5.02
N PRO A 39 15.46 -32.41 -4.63
CA PRO A 39 15.00 -31.30 -3.83
C PRO A 39 15.74 -31.19 -2.49
N LEU A 40 16.15 -29.98 -2.11
CA LEU A 40 16.76 -29.68 -0.82
C LEU A 40 16.02 -30.28 0.41
N PRO A 41 14.67 -30.23 0.52
CA PRO A 41 14.00 -30.81 1.70
C PRO A 41 14.17 -32.33 1.80
N VAL A 42 14.32 -33.04 0.68
CA VAL A 42 14.59 -34.49 0.68
C VAL A 42 16.02 -34.75 1.17
N MET A 43 16.99 -33.95 0.73
CA MET A 43 18.39 -34.08 1.21
C MET A 43 18.52 -33.82 2.70
N LEU A 44 17.82 -32.80 3.22
CA LEU A 44 17.79 -32.47 4.65
C LEU A 44 17.10 -33.56 5.48
N PHE A 45 15.99 -34.10 4.98
CA PHE A 45 15.31 -35.23 5.61
C PHE A 45 16.22 -36.46 5.69
N LEU A 46 16.87 -36.83 4.59
CA LEU A 46 17.83 -37.95 4.55
C LEU A 46 19.03 -37.71 5.47
N LEU A 47 19.49 -36.47 5.62
CA LEU A 47 20.53 -36.10 6.56
C LEU A 47 20.07 -36.29 8.02
N GLY A 48 18.82 -35.94 8.33
CA GLY A 48 18.19 -36.21 9.62
C GLY A 48 18.12 -37.71 9.93
N CYS A 49 17.63 -38.52 8.98
CA CYS A 49 17.60 -39.98 9.13
C CYS A 49 19.02 -40.57 9.27
N GLY A 50 19.98 -40.04 8.51
CA GLY A 50 21.39 -40.45 8.63
C GLY A 50 21.95 -40.17 10.03
N PHE A 51 21.63 -39.00 10.60
CA PHE A 51 22.01 -38.64 11.97
C PHE A 51 21.34 -39.55 13.01
N GLU A 52 20.08 -39.91 12.80
CA GLU A 52 19.37 -40.89 13.63
C GLU A 52 20.00 -42.28 13.56
N VAL A 53 20.36 -42.77 12.37
CA VAL A 53 21.05 -44.07 12.22
C VAL A 53 22.43 -44.03 12.87
N LEU A 54 23.17 -42.92 12.74
CA LEU A 54 24.46 -42.72 13.39
C LEU A 54 24.34 -42.70 14.92
N SER A 55 23.23 -42.22 15.48
CA SER A 55 22.93 -42.26 16.92
C SER A 55 23.02 -43.69 17.47
N PHE A 56 22.52 -44.69 16.74
CA PHE A 56 22.61 -46.10 17.16
C PHE A 56 24.03 -46.66 17.18
N THR A 57 24.95 -46.05 16.43
CA THR A 57 26.34 -46.52 16.33
C THR A 57 27.29 -45.85 17.32
N SER A 58 26.94 -44.67 17.85
CA SER A 58 27.83 -43.85 18.68
C SER A 58 27.12 -43.21 19.86
N LEU A 59 27.54 -43.57 21.08
CA LEU A 59 27.04 -43.01 22.34
C LEU A 59 27.17 -41.47 22.43
N ARG A 60 28.16 -40.88 21.74
CA ARG A 60 28.34 -39.42 21.72
C ARG A 60 27.27 -38.74 20.86
N VAL A 61 26.99 -39.31 19.68
CA VAL A 61 25.94 -38.81 18.77
C VAL A 61 24.56 -39.03 19.37
N GLN A 62 24.39 -40.14 20.09
CA GLN A 62 23.15 -40.46 20.78
C GLN A 62 22.73 -39.40 21.80
N ARG A 63 23.67 -38.79 22.52
CA ARG A 63 23.35 -37.72 23.46
C ARG A 63 22.70 -36.51 22.75
N TYR A 64 23.31 -36.06 21.65
CA TYR A 64 22.80 -34.97 20.84
C TYR A 64 21.47 -35.31 20.13
N ALA A 65 21.32 -36.54 19.64
CA ALA A 65 20.09 -37.01 19.02
C ALA A 65 18.94 -37.10 20.05
N ASN A 66 19.21 -37.66 21.22
CA ASN A 66 18.24 -37.74 22.31
C ASN A 66 17.78 -36.35 22.75
N ALA A 67 18.70 -35.39 22.92
CA ALA A 67 18.37 -34.02 23.31
C ALA A 67 17.33 -33.36 22.37
N ILE A 68 17.38 -33.68 21.08
CA ILE A 68 16.38 -33.23 20.10
C ILE A 68 15.12 -34.10 20.12
N GLN A 69 15.24 -35.43 20.26
CA GLN A 69 14.10 -36.35 20.30
C GLN A 69 13.20 -36.14 21.54
N TRP A 70 13.74 -35.56 22.62
CA TRP A 70 12.95 -35.11 23.78
C TRP A 70 11.97 -33.97 23.43
N MET A 71 12.18 -33.27 22.32
CA MET A 71 11.31 -32.21 21.86
C MET A 71 10.02 -32.81 21.27
N SER A 72 8.88 -32.58 21.91
CA SER A 72 7.61 -33.14 21.42
C SER A 72 7.25 -32.59 20.03
N PRO A 73 6.63 -33.42 19.15
CA PRO A 73 6.13 -32.97 17.84
C PRO A 73 5.20 -31.76 17.94
N ASP A 74 4.39 -31.69 19.00
CA ASP A 74 3.51 -30.56 19.30
C ASP A 74 4.28 -29.25 19.48
N LEU A 75 5.45 -29.30 20.15
CA LEU A 75 6.27 -28.12 20.39
C LEU A 75 6.93 -27.64 19.09
N LEU A 76 7.46 -28.55 18.28
CA LEU A 76 7.99 -28.24 16.95
C LEU A 76 6.93 -27.56 16.07
N PHE A 77 5.71 -28.08 16.09
CA PHE A 77 4.59 -27.50 15.39
C PHE A 77 4.27 -26.09 15.87
N CYS A 78 4.15 -25.88 17.19
CA CYS A 78 3.84 -24.57 17.76
C CYS A 78 4.91 -23.51 17.50
N ILE A 79 6.18 -23.90 17.33
CA ILE A 79 7.27 -22.96 17.06
C ILE A 79 7.32 -22.56 15.59
N PHE A 80 7.28 -23.53 14.67
CA PHE A 80 7.55 -23.28 13.25
C PHE A 80 6.28 -23.01 12.41
N ALA A 81 5.14 -23.62 12.75
CA ALA A 81 3.91 -23.44 11.97
C ALA A 81 3.44 -21.98 11.92
N PRO A 82 3.42 -21.20 13.03
CA PRO A 82 3.04 -19.79 12.99
C PRO A 82 3.82 -18.98 11.96
N VAL A 83 5.14 -19.15 11.91
CA VAL A 83 6.03 -18.45 10.97
C VAL A 83 5.73 -18.83 9.53
N ILE A 84 5.63 -20.14 9.25
CA ILE A 84 5.47 -20.66 7.88
C ILE A 84 4.11 -20.25 7.31
N PHE A 85 3.03 -20.48 8.06
CA PHE A 85 1.68 -20.15 7.63
C PHE A 85 1.46 -18.64 7.51
N PHE A 86 2.02 -17.85 8.44
CA PHE A 86 1.96 -16.39 8.33
C PHE A 86 2.71 -15.87 7.11
N THR A 87 3.95 -16.32 6.88
CA THR A 87 4.79 -15.86 5.76
C THR A 87 4.17 -16.20 4.41
N THR A 88 3.66 -17.43 4.27
CA THR A 88 3.00 -17.87 3.03
C THR A 88 1.72 -17.09 2.74
N ALA A 89 0.91 -16.81 3.77
CA ALA A 89 -0.27 -15.96 3.65
C ALA A 89 0.09 -14.50 3.35
N PHE A 90 1.16 -13.98 3.94
CA PHE A 90 1.62 -12.61 3.76
C PHE A 90 2.19 -12.35 2.35
N ASP A 91 2.86 -13.33 1.74
CA ASP A 91 3.42 -13.24 0.37
C ASP A 91 2.35 -13.30 -0.74
N MET A 92 1.09 -13.62 -0.42
CA MET A 92 0.02 -13.75 -1.43
C MET A 92 -0.51 -12.40 -1.91
N ASP A 93 -0.59 -12.19 -3.22
CA ASP A 93 -1.22 -10.99 -3.82
C ASP A 93 -2.72 -10.92 -3.46
N THR A 94 -3.03 -10.02 -2.52
CA THR A 94 -4.39 -9.84 -1.98
C THR A 94 -5.38 -9.33 -3.01
N TYR A 95 -4.93 -8.52 -3.97
CA TYR A 95 -5.80 -7.99 -5.01
C TYR A 95 -6.27 -9.11 -5.94
N MET A 96 -5.33 -9.97 -6.38
CA MET A 96 -5.68 -11.13 -7.20
C MET A 96 -6.52 -12.15 -6.44
N LEU A 97 -6.23 -12.36 -5.14
CA LEU A 97 -7.00 -13.27 -4.29
C LEU A 97 -8.45 -12.82 -4.11
N GLN A 98 -8.71 -11.52 -3.94
CA GLN A 98 -10.08 -10.98 -3.87
C GLN A 98 -10.86 -11.23 -5.17
N LYS A 99 -10.20 -11.11 -6.32
CA LYS A 99 -10.81 -11.35 -7.63
C LYS A 99 -11.11 -12.84 -7.86
N LEU A 100 -10.24 -13.73 -7.38
CA LEU A 100 -10.34 -15.19 -7.51
C LEU A 100 -11.06 -15.86 -6.33
N PHE A 101 -11.56 -15.08 -5.37
CA PHE A 101 -12.07 -15.57 -4.09
C PHE A 101 -13.09 -16.69 -4.23
N TRP A 102 -14.05 -16.52 -5.14
CA TRP A 102 -15.09 -17.53 -5.38
C TRP A 102 -14.55 -18.82 -6.03
N GLN A 103 -13.54 -18.72 -6.90
CA GLN A 103 -12.89 -19.90 -7.47
C GLN A 103 -12.09 -20.66 -6.40
N ILE A 104 -11.32 -19.94 -5.56
CA ILE A 104 -10.56 -20.54 -4.45
C ILE A 104 -11.51 -21.23 -3.45
N LEU A 105 -12.60 -20.57 -3.07
CA LEU A 105 -13.59 -21.12 -2.14
C LEU A 105 -14.24 -22.40 -2.69
N LEU A 106 -14.54 -22.42 -4.00
CA LEU A 106 -15.15 -23.56 -4.67
C LEU A 106 -14.17 -24.75 -4.82
N ILE A 107 -12.89 -24.51 -5.05
CA ILE A 107 -11.90 -25.61 -5.04
C ILE A 107 -11.72 -26.12 -3.61
N THR A 108 -11.61 -25.22 -2.64
CA THR A 108 -11.16 -25.61 -1.30
C THR A 108 -12.26 -26.20 -0.43
N ILE A 109 -13.52 -25.75 -0.51
CA ILE A 109 -14.57 -26.31 0.37
C ILE A 109 -15.15 -27.61 -0.23
N PRO A 110 -15.90 -27.57 -1.35
CA PRO A 110 -16.48 -28.78 -1.90
C PRO A 110 -15.43 -29.68 -2.57
N GLY A 111 -14.39 -29.12 -3.20
CA GLY A 111 -13.32 -29.94 -3.80
C GLY A 111 -12.53 -30.73 -2.75
N PHE A 112 -12.19 -30.13 -1.61
CA PHE A 112 -11.60 -30.84 -0.47
C PHE A 112 -12.52 -31.94 0.05
N LEU A 113 -13.80 -31.64 0.27
CA LEU A 113 -14.76 -32.61 0.81
C LEU A 113 -14.88 -33.84 -0.10
N VAL A 114 -15.01 -33.62 -1.42
CA VAL A 114 -15.05 -34.70 -2.40
C VAL A 114 -13.73 -35.48 -2.39
N ASN A 115 -12.58 -34.80 -2.37
CA ASN A 115 -11.28 -35.47 -2.35
C ASN A 115 -11.10 -36.32 -1.08
N TYR A 116 -11.48 -35.78 0.08
CA TYR A 116 -11.43 -36.47 1.36
C TYR A 116 -12.31 -37.73 1.38
N ILE A 117 -13.54 -37.64 0.88
CA ILE A 117 -14.46 -38.79 0.78
C ILE A 117 -13.89 -39.86 -0.17
N LEU A 118 -13.33 -39.46 -1.31
CA LEU A 118 -12.74 -40.40 -2.27
C LEU A 118 -11.49 -41.11 -1.71
N VAL A 119 -10.61 -40.37 -1.02
CA VAL A 119 -9.43 -40.95 -0.37
C VAL A 119 -9.85 -41.90 0.76
N LEU A 120 -10.85 -41.52 1.56
CA LEU A 120 -11.40 -42.38 2.60
C LEU A 120 -12.00 -43.66 2.01
N TRP A 121 -12.75 -43.55 0.90
CA TRP A 121 -13.30 -44.69 0.18
C TRP A 121 -12.20 -45.62 -0.35
N TYR A 122 -11.13 -45.05 -0.93
CA TYR A 122 -9.99 -45.82 -1.41
C TYR A 122 -9.28 -46.57 -0.28
N LEU A 123 -9.00 -45.92 0.85
CA LEU A 123 -8.37 -46.55 2.01
C LEU A 123 -9.23 -47.68 2.60
N ALA A 124 -10.55 -47.49 2.64
CA ALA A 124 -11.49 -48.52 3.06
C ALA A 124 -11.53 -49.72 2.08
N ALA A 125 -11.45 -49.46 0.77
CA ALA A 125 -11.53 -50.49 -0.26
C ALA A 125 -10.25 -51.36 -0.35
N VAL A 126 -9.06 -50.77 -0.15
CA VAL A 126 -7.78 -51.50 -0.27
C VAL A 126 -7.55 -52.47 0.89
N ASN A 127 -8.19 -52.26 2.05
CA ASN A 127 -8.29 -53.12 3.25
C ASN A 127 -7.08 -54.02 3.59
N LYS A 128 -5.85 -53.57 3.27
CA LYS A 128 -4.60 -54.30 3.57
C LYS A 128 -3.94 -53.82 4.86
N LEU A 129 -4.11 -52.54 5.17
CA LEU A 129 -3.82 -51.98 6.47
C LEU A 129 -5.09 -52.26 7.30
N HIS A 130 -5.08 -53.28 8.16
CA HIS A 130 -6.20 -53.66 9.05
C HIS A 130 -6.48 -52.55 10.09
N LEU A 131 -6.75 -51.34 9.64
CA LEU A 131 -6.92 -50.13 10.43
C LEU A 131 -8.34 -50.08 10.98
N LYS A 132 -8.46 -49.58 12.20
CA LYS A 132 -9.75 -49.20 12.79
C LYS A 132 -10.34 -47.97 12.05
N PRO A 133 -11.65 -47.70 12.19
CA PRO A 133 -12.30 -46.58 11.52
C PRO A 133 -11.70 -45.20 11.87
N THR A 134 -11.21 -45.00 13.10
CA THR A 134 -10.59 -43.73 13.52
C THR A 134 -9.25 -43.48 12.81
N PRO A 135 -8.28 -44.43 12.77
CA PRO A 135 -7.10 -44.31 11.93
C PRO A 135 -7.37 -44.09 10.43
N TRP A 136 -8.44 -44.65 9.85
CA TRP A 136 -8.80 -44.36 8.44
C TRP A 136 -9.14 -42.89 8.21
N LEU A 137 -9.92 -42.28 9.11
CA LEU A 137 -10.28 -40.87 9.04
C LEU A 137 -9.05 -39.98 9.20
N LEU A 138 -8.22 -40.27 10.21
CA LEU A 138 -6.98 -39.52 10.45
C LEU A 138 -5.99 -39.66 9.28
N PHE A 139 -5.82 -40.87 8.73
CA PHE A 139 -4.93 -41.10 7.60
C PHE A 139 -5.45 -40.43 6.32
N SER A 140 -6.75 -40.38 6.11
CA SER A 140 -7.35 -39.62 5.00
C SER A 140 -7.05 -38.12 5.13
N ALA A 141 -7.14 -37.55 6.34
CA ALA A 141 -6.81 -36.14 6.58
C ALA A 141 -5.32 -35.85 6.30
N ILE A 142 -4.43 -36.75 6.74
CA ILE A 142 -2.99 -36.69 6.48
C ILE A 142 -2.72 -36.71 4.96
N LEU A 143 -3.33 -37.64 4.21
CA LEU A 143 -3.06 -37.80 2.78
C LEU A 143 -3.62 -36.68 1.90
N VAL A 144 -4.69 -36.00 2.30
CA VAL A 144 -5.29 -34.87 1.56
C VAL A 144 -4.56 -33.55 1.85
N SER A 145 -3.76 -33.49 2.91
CA SER A 145 -3.05 -32.26 3.28
C SER A 145 -1.99 -31.86 2.24
N SER A 146 -1.96 -30.55 1.94
CA SER A 146 -0.96 -29.92 1.07
C SER A 146 -0.04 -29.00 1.88
N ASP A 147 1.13 -28.65 1.35
CA ASP A 147 2.04 -27.65 1.95
C ASP A 147 2.03 -26.34 1.14
N PRO A 148 1.55 -25.22 1.71
CA PRO A 148 1.49 -23.95 1.00
C PRO A 148 2.87 -23.35 0.69
N MET A 149 3.88 -23.59 1.53
CA MET A 149 5.21 -23.01 1.38
C MET A 149 5.98 -23.69 0.26
N LEU A 150 6.00 -25.02 0.25
CA LEU A 150 6.67 -25.78 -0.80
C LEU A 150 5.98 -25.60 -2.15
N THR A 151 4.65 -25.51 -2.15
CA THR A 151 3.86 -25.29 -3.36
C THR A 151 4.16 -23.91 -3.95
N ALA A 152 4.18 -22.87 -3.12
CA ALA A 152 4.55 -21.52 -3.54
C ALA A 152 5.99 -21.46 -4.08
N ALA A 153 6.94 -22.11 -3.41
CA ALA A 153 8.33 -22.15 -3.85
C ALA A 153 8.51 -22.90 -5.19
N ALA A 154 7.77 -23.99 -5.41
CA ALA A 154 7.83 -24.77 -6.66
C ALA A 154 7.30 -23.99 -7.87
N VAL A 155 6.31 -23.11 -7.66
CA VAL A 155 5.61 -22.39 -8.72
C VAL A 155 6.25 -21.03 -9.06
N ARG A 156 6.90 -20.38 -8.08
CA ARG A 156 7.43 -19.00 -8.21
C ARG A 156 8.35 -18.79 -9.41
N ASP A 157 9.20 -19.76 -9.73
CA ASP A 157 10.24 -19.62 -10.76
C ASP A 157 9.83 -20.18 -12.14
N LEU A 158 8.60 -20.71 -12.27
CA LEU A 158 8.13 -21.36 -13.51
C LEU A 158 7.58 -20.39 -14.56
N GLY A 159 7.44 -19.11 -14.20
CA GLY A 159 6.89 -18.09 -15.09
C GLY A 159 5.43 -18.34 -15.44
N LEU A 160 4.61 -18.84 -14.51
CA LEU A 160 3.17 -18.99 -14.69
C LEU A 160 2.44 -17.64 -14.56
N SER A 161 1.20 -17.58 -15.09
CA SER A 161 0.37 -16.39 -14.94
C SER A 161 0.10 -16.08 -13.48
N ARG A 162 0.10 -14.79 -13.11
CA ARG A 162 -0.15 -14.34 -11.72
C ARG A 162 -1.46 -14.91 -11.16
N SER A 163 -2.48 -15.01 -11.99
CA SER A 163 -3.77 -15.61 -11.66
C SER A 163 -3.67 -17.09 -11.26
N LEU A 164 -2.90 -17.89 -12.01
CA LEU A 164 -2.73 -19.31 -11.72
C LEU A 164 -1.88 -19.53 -10.46
N ILE A 165 -0.84 -18.72 -10.26
CA ILE A 165 -0.01 -18.75 -9.05
C ILE A 165 -0.86 -18.45 -7.80
N SER A 166 -1.66 -17.38 -7.83
CA SER A 166 -2.55 -17.02 -6.71
C SER A 166 -3.62 -18.08 -6.46
N LEU A 167 -4.14 -18.75 -7.50
CA LEU A 167 -5.12 -19.83 -7.36
C LEU A 167 -4.52 -21.06 -6.67
N ILE A 168 -3.36 -21.52 -7.13
CA ILE A 168 -2.63 -22.68 -6.57
C ILE A 168 -2.21 -22.42 -5.11
N ASN A 169 -1.66 -21.23 -4.83
CA ASN A 169 -1.24 -20.85 -3.49
C ASN A 169 -2.45 -20.73 -2.54
N GLY A 170 -3.56 -20.16 -3.01
CA GLY A 170 -4.80 -20.06 -2.24
C GLY A 170 -5.42 -21.43 -1.90
N GLU A 171 -5.46 -22.35 -2.88
CA GLU A 171 -5.90 -23.74 -2.67
C GLU A 171 -5.05 -24.44 -1.61
N SER A 172 -3.72 -24.46 -1.79
CA SER A 172 -2.81 -25.18 -0.88
C SER A 172 -2.85 -24.64 0.55
N LEU A 173 -2.92 -23.31 0.75
CA LEU A 173 -3.07 -22.71 2.08
C LEU A 173 -4.37 -23.14 2.75
N MET A 174 -5.50 -22.99 2.05
CA MET A 174 -6.80 -23.29 2.65
C MET A 174 -6.99 -24.80 2.89
N THR A 175 -6.52 -25.66 1.96
CA THR A 175 -6.54 -27.12 2.11
C THR A 175 -5.70 -27.58 3.29
N SER A 176 -4.50 -27.00 3.47
CA SER A 176 -3.64 -27.34 4.61
C SER A 176 -4.29 -27.00 5.95
N VAL A 177 -4.94 -25.84 6.07
CA VAL A 177 -5.64 -25.43 7.29
C VAL A 177 -6.87 -26.30 7.55
N ILE A 178 -7.69 -26.58 6.53
CA ILE A 178 -8.88 -27.43 6.69
C ILE A 178 -8.48 -28.85 7.10
N SER A 179 -7.45 -29.43 6.48
CA SER A 179 -6.95 -30.76 6.84
C SER A 179 -6.50 -30.84 8.30
N LEU A 180 -5.82 -29.79 8.80
CA LEU A 180 -5.39 -29.70 10.18
C LEU A 180 -6.57 -29.62 11.15
N ILE A 181 -7.55 -28.74 10.88
CA ILE A 181 -8.73 -28.59 11.74
C ILE A 181 -9.53 -29.90 11.79
N ILE A 182 -9.69 -30.59 10.66
CA ILE A 182 -10.36 -31.89 10.63
C ILE A 182 -9.58 -32.92 11.45
N PHE A 183 -8.25 -32.97 11.30
CA PHE A 183 -7.39 -33.88 12.04
C PHE A 183 -7.50 -33.65 13.57
N THR A 184 -7.37 -32.41 14.03
CA THR A 184 -7.47 -32.07 15.46
C THR A 184 -8.88 -32.34 15.99
N SER A 185 -9.93 -31.98 15.26
CA SER A 185 -11.32 -32.26 15.66
C SER A 185 -11.61 -33.76 15.79
N ILE A 186 -11.03 -34.61 14.92
CA ILE A 186 -11.18 -36.08 15.05
C ILE A 186 -10.44 -36.59 16.31
N MET A 187 -9.24 -36.06 16.59
CA MET A 187 -8.48 -36.44 17.79
C MET A 187 -9.17 -36.01 19.10
N ASP A 188 -9.72 -34.80 19.14
CA ASP A 188 -10.42 -34.27 20.32
C ASP A 188 -11.75 -35.00 20.58
N PHE A 189 -12.47 -35.36 19.52
CA PHE A 189 -13.71 -36.11 19.60
C PHE A 189 -13.56 -37.47 20.31
N ASP A 190 -12.55 -38.26 19.95
CA ASP A 190 -12.34 -39.59 20.55
C ASP A 190 -11.95 -39.49 22.04
N LYS A 191 -11.25 -38.40 22.40
CA LYS A 191 -10.94 -38.03 23.79
C LYS A 191 -12.21 -37.80 24.62
N GLU A 192 -13.23 -37.15 24.05
CA GLU A 192 -14.49 -36.86 24.75
C GLU A 192 -15.48 -38.02 24.76
N GLN A 193 -15.49 -38.87 23.72
CA GLN A 193 -16.36 -40.05 23.67
C GLN A 193 -16.05 -41.06 24.79
N GLN A 194 -14.81 -41.10 25.28
CA GLN A 194 -14.42 -41.85 26.48
C GLN A 194 -15.06 -41.31 27.77
N ASN A 195 -15.46 -40.03 27.80
CA ASN A 195 -15.88 -39.34 29.02
C ASN A 195 -17.42 -39.16 29.14
N LYS A 196 -18.20 -39.18 28.05
CA LYS A 196 -19.68 -39.15 28.07
C LYS A 196 -20.33 -39.90 26.89
N ARG A 197 -21.27 -40.82 27.18
CA ARG A 197 -21.77 -41.83 26.22
C ARG A 197 -22.96 -41.44 25.31
N ASN A 198 -23.52 -40.23 25.35
CA ASN A 198 -24.89 -40.00 24.82
C ASN A 198 -25.10 -38.78 23.88
N HIS A 199 -24.19 -38.43 22.98
CA HIS A 199 -24.50 -37.46 21.90
C HIS A 199 -24.21 -38.00 20.50
N THR A 200 -25.08 -37.65 19.55
CA THR A 200 -25.01 -38.08 18.15
C THR A 200 -23.75 -37.53 17.47
N ILE A 201 -22.84 -38.45 17.19
CA ILE A 201 -21.46 -38.31 16.67
C ILE A 201 -21.32 -37.25 15.57
N ALA A 202 -22.19 -37.28 14.55
CA ALA A 202 -22.09 -36.38 13.41
C ALA A 202 -22.42 -34.91 13.75
N ARG A 203 -23.29 -34.68 14.74
CA ARG A 203 -23.80 -33.33 15.04
C ARG A 203 -22.82 -32.50 15.87
N TYR A 204 -22.07 -33.17 16.75
CA TYR A 204 -21.03 -32.54 17.56
C TYR A 204 -19.82 -32.15 16.71
N ILE A 205 -19.31 -33.08 15.90
CA ILE A 205 -18.16 -32.85 15.01
C ILE A 205 -18.47 -31.71 14.01
N VAL A 206 -19.65 -31.72 13.39
CA VAL A 206 -20.06 -30.65 12.48
C VAL A 206 -20.22 -29.32 13.23
N GLY A 207 -20.86 -29.31 14.39
CA GLY A 207 -21.07 -28.09 15.18
C GLY A 207 -19.76 -27.44 15.65
N GLU A 208 -18.83 -28.24 16.19
CA GLU A 208 -17.54 -27.78 16.70
C GLU A 208 -16.60 -27.35 15.57
N PHE A 209 -16.55 -28.12 14.47
CA PHE A 209 -15.77 -27.77 13.28
C PHE A 209 -16.18 -26.41 12.69
N PHE A 210 -17.48 -26.22 12.44
CA PHE A 210 -17.98 -24.95 11.90
C PHE A 210 -17.80 -23.80 12.90
N SER A 211 -18.00 -24.06 14.20
CA SER A 211 -17.75 -23.06 15.25
C SER A 211 -16.29 -22.61 15.26
N ASN A 212 -15.34 -23.55 15.20
CA ASN A 212 -13.90 -23.26 15.23
C ASN A 212 -13.45 -22.47 14.00
N ILE A 213 -13.97 -22.80 12.81
CA ILE A 213 -13.68 -22.05 11.57
C ILE A 213 -14.24 -20.63 11.66
N ILE A 214 -15.52 -20.46 12.00
CA ILE A 214 -16.18 -19.15 12.05
C ILE A 214 -15.53 -18.26 13.12
N ALA A 215 -15.27 -18.81 14.31
CA ALA A 215 -14.63 -18.08 15.39
C ALA A 215 -13.23 -17.62 14.98
N SER A 216 -12.40 -18.53 14.45
CA SER A 216 -11.02 -18.22 14.03
C SER A 216 -11.01 -17.17 12.92
N PHE A 217 -12.01 -17.22 12.03
CA PHE A 217 -12.17 -16.22 10.98
C PHE A 217 -12.48 -14.83 11.52
N LEU A 218 -13.43 -14.72 12.45
CA LEU A 218 -13.81 -13.46 13.06
C LEU A 218 -12.67 -12.86 13.91
N VAL A 219 -11.97 -13.68 14.69
CA VAL A 219 -10.82 -13.24 15.49
C VAL A 219 -9.65 -12.85 14.61
N GLY A 220 -9.43 -13.52 13.47
CA GLY A 220 -8.42 -13.13 12.47
C GLY A 220 -8.70 -11.74 11.89
N ILE A 221 -9.95 -11.46 11.52
CA ILE A 221 -10.35 -10.12 11.05
C ILE A 221 -10.14 -9.07 12.15
N LEU A 222 -10.61 -9.34 13.37
CA LEU A 222 -10.53 -8.41 14.49
C LEU A 222 -9.07 -8.10 14.86
N SER A 223 -8.24 -9.13 14.97
CA SER A 223 -6.82 -9.00 15.30
C SER A 223 -6.03 -8.28 14.19
N SER A 224 -6.31 -8.55 12.91
CA SER A 224 -5.70 -7.80 11.80
C SER A 224 -6.04 -6.30 11.89
N LYS A 225 -7.30 -5.96 12.20
CA LYS A 225 -7.73 -4.55 12.36
C LYS A 225 -7.10 -3.89 13.57
N LEU A 226 -6.90 -4.64 14.65
CA LEU A 226 -6.21 -4.16 15.84
C LEU A 226 -4.73 -3.88 15.53
N ILE A 227 -4.04 -4.81 14.85
CA ILE A 227 -2.65 -4.62 14.42
C ILE A 227 -2.54 -3.39 13.51
N GLN A 228 -3.43 -3.25 12.52
CA GLN A 228 -3.46 -2.11 11.62
C GLN A 228 -3.66 -0.78 12.38
N PHE A 229 -4.60 -0.76 13.34
CA PHE A 229 -4.83 0.41 14.18
C PHE A 229 -3.58 0.76 15.01
N TRP A 230 -2.95 -0.22 15.65
CA TRP A 230 -1.71 -0.03 16.40
C TRP A 230 -0.57 0.47 15.51
N MET A 231 -0.39 -0.12 14.34
CA MET A 231 0.62 0.30 13.36
C MET A 231 0.38 1.73 12.85
N SER A 232 -0.87 2.19 12.79
CA SER A 232 -1.18 3.57 12.39
C SER A 232 -0.85 4.62 13.46
N THR A 233 -0.63 4.21 14.72
CA THR A 233 -0.42 5.13 15.86
C THR A 233 1.03 5.17 16.35
N VAL A 234 1.77 4.07 16.19
CA VAL A 234 3.20 4.00 16.54
C VAL A 234 4.01 4.51 15.35
N PHE A 235 4.71 5.63 15.51
CA PHE A 235 5.66 6.16 14.52
C PHE A 235 7.06 6.17 15.13
N GLY A 236 7.95 5.26 14.73
CA GLY A 236 9.37 5.26 15.15
C GLY A 236 10.06 3.90 14.96
N ASP A 237 11.38 3.93 14.68
CA ASP A 237 12.31 2.81 14.44
C ASP A 237 11.71 1.53 13.82
N ASP A 238 12.02 1.31 12.53
CA ASP A 238 11.53 0.18 11.72
C ASP A 238 11.79 -1.20 12.40
N VAL A 239 12.83 -1.32 13.22
CA VAL A 239 13.17 -2.55 13.97
C VAL A 239 12.18 -2.84 15.10
N ASN A 240 11.75 -1.82 15.86
CA ASN A 240 10.79 -2.00 16.95
C ASN A 240 9.43 -2.43 16.41
N HIS A 241 9.06 -1.93 15.22
CA HIS A 241 7.86 -2.37 14.51
C HIS A 241 7.90 -3.86 14.18
N ILE A 242 9.02 -4.36 13.64
CA ILE A 242 9.18 -5.78 13.30
C ILE A 242 9.12 -6.64 14.57
N SER A 243 9.82 -6.26 15.63
CA SER A 243 9.82 -6.98 16.92
C SER A 243 8.42 -7.07 17.54
N LEU A 244 7.65 -5.98 17.47
CA LEU A 244 6.28 -5.92 17.97
C LEU A 244 5.34 -6.79 17.14
N ILE A 245 5.42 -6.74 15.80
CA ILE A 245 4.61 -7.60 14.92
C ILE A 245 4.90 -9.08 15.21
N PHE A 246 6.18 -9.44 15.28
CA PHE A 246 6.61 -10.80 15.63
C PHE A 246 5.99 -11.26 16.96
N SER A 247 6.10 -10.43 18.01
CA SER A 247 5.56 -10.74 19.34
C SER A 247 4.03 -10.87 19.36
N ILE A 248 3.31 -9.97 18.69
CA ILE A 248 1.83 -9.98 18.64
C ILE A 248 1.32 -11.21 17.89
N LEU A 249 1.97 -11.64 16.81
CA LEU A 249 1.54 -12.82 16.06
C LEU A 249 1.56 -14.08 16.92
N TYR A 250 2.65 -14.33 17.66
CA TYR A 250 2.70 -15.46 18.60
C TYR A 250 1.67 -15.32 19.74
N LEU A 251 1.44 -14.11 20.23
CA LEU A 251 0.41 -13.85 21.24
C LEU A 251 -1.00 -14.17 20.72
N ILE A 252 -1.33 -13.79 19.48
CA ILE A 252 -2.61 -14.14 18.83
C ILE A 252 -2.73 -15.66 18.69
N PHE A 253 -1.68 -16.32 18.22
CA PHE A 253 -1.64 -17.77 18.07
C PHE A 253 -1.99 -18.48 19.38
N TYR A 254 -1.25 -18.20 20.46
CA TYR A 254 -1.46 -18.84 21.75
C TYR A 254 -2.81 -18.49 22.39
N ILE A 255 -3.30 -17.25 22.24
CA ILE A 255 -4.65 -16.89 22.74
C ILE A 255 -5.73 -17.70 22.03
N CYS A 256 -5.61 -17.91 20.71
CA CYS A 256 -6.58 -18.70 19.96
C CYS A 256 -6.56 -20.17 20.39
N GLU A 257 -5.38 -20.77 20.53
CA GLU A 257 -5.24 -22.14 21.01
C GLU A 257 -5.82 -22.32 22.44
N LEU A 258 -5.62 -21.33 23.33
CA LEU A 258 -6.21 -21.34 24.68
C LEU A 258 -7.75 -21.24 24.69
N LEU A 259 -8.34 -20.61 23.67
CA LEU A 259 -9.78 -20.48 23.51
C LEU A 259 -10.43 -21.69 22.80
N GLY A 260 -9.65 -22.70 22.42
CA GLY A 260 -10.12 -23.85 21.64
C GLY A 260 -10.38 -23.50 20.16
N MET A 261 -9.76 -22.44 19.66
CA MET A 261 -9.87 -21.98 18.27
C MET A 261 -8.60 -22.35 17.50
N SER A 262 -8.66 -22.40 16.17
CA SER A 262 -7.47 -22.65 15.36
C SER A 262 -6.58 -21.41 15.29
N GLY A 263 -5.45 -21.44 16.00
CA GLY A 263 -4.47 -20.36 15.96
C GLY A 263 -3.86 -20.17 14.57
N ILE A 264 -3.61 -21.28 13.86
CA ILE A 264 -3.03 -21.25 12.51
C ILE A 264 -3.97 -20.63 11.49
N PHE A 265 -5.27 -20.98 11.53
CA PHE A 265 -6.23 -20.37 10.62
C PHE A 265 -6.36 -18.87 10.89
N THR A 266 -6.38 -18.49 12.17
CA THR A 266 -6.40 -17.08 12.59
C THR A 266 -5.18 -16.34 12.02
N LEU A 267 -3.97 -16.90 12.14
CA LEU A 267 -2.75 -16.30 11.61
C LEU A 267 -2.72 -16.21 10.08
N ALA A 268 -3.22 -17.22 9.37
CA ALA A 268 -3.33 -17.18 7.92
C ALA A 268 -4.22 -16.00 7.47
N ILE A 269 -5.33 -15.76 8.17
CA ILE A 269 -6.21 -14.62 7.90
C ILE A 269 -5.54 -13.30 8.24
N VAL A 270 -4.82 -13.23 9.37
CA VAL A 270 -4.04 -12.05 9.74
C VAL A 270 -2.98 -11.74 8.68
N GLY A 271 -2.24 -12.75 8.19
CA GLY A 271 -1.25 -12.59 7.11
C GLY A 271 -1.87 -12.07 5.81
N LEU A 272 -2.96 -12.70 5.35
CA LEU A 272 -3.70 -12.26 4.17
C LEU A 272 -4.22 -10.82 4.29
N LEU A 273 -4.77 -10.45 5.44
CA LEU A 273 -5.32 -9.11 5.66
C LEU A 273 -4.23 -8.07 5.90
N LEU A 274 -3.10 -8.42 6.51
CA LEU A 274 -1.98 -7.50 6.71
C LEU A 274 -1.28 -7.16 5.39
N ASN A 275 -1.17 -8.10 4.46
CA ASN A 275 -0.63 -7.79 3.13
C ASN A 275 -1.53 -6.79 2.36
N SER A 276 -2.84 -6.80 2.62
CA SER A 276 -3.75 -5.80 2.06
C SER A 276 -3.58 -4.41 2.66
N THR A 277 -2.79 -4.29 3.74
CA THR A 277 -2.61 -3.04 4.45
C THR A 277 -1.29 -2.37 4.21
N SER A 278 -1.40 -1.06 4.07
CA SER A 278 -0.33 -0.19 3.68
C SER A 278 0.67 0.02 4.82
N PHE A 279 1.76 -0.76 4.84
CA PHE A 279 2.92 -0.45 5.65
C PHE A 279 3.75 0.63 4.99
N LYS A 280 4.29 1.59 5.75
CA LYS A 280 5.25 2.58 5.25
C LYS A 280 6.31 1.91 4.36
N ALA A 281 6.57 2.47 3.16
CA ALA A 281 7.36 1.86 2.08
C ALA A 281 8.68 1.17 2.50
N GLY A 282 9.38 1.72 3.50
CA GLY A 282 10.61 1.12 4.02
C GLY A 282 10.41 -0.04 5.00
N VAL A 283 9.34 -0.01 5.79
CA VAL A 283 9.01 -1.07 6.78
C VAL A 283 8.51 -2.32 6.07
N GLU A 284 7.75 -2.19 4.99
CA GLU A 284 7.22 -3.32 4.22
C GLU A 284 8.34 -4.20 3.64
N ALA A 285 9.33 -3.57 3.00
CA ALA A 285 10.46 -4.27 2.43
C ALA A 285 11.30 -5.00 3.49
N LEU A 286 11.61 -4.31 4.61
CA LEU A 286 12.35 -4.90 5.72
C LEU A 286 11.55 -6.04 6.40
N LEU A 287 10.24 -5.88 6.56
CA LEU A 287 9.36 -6.90 7.13
C LEU A 287 9.33 -8.15 6.25
N LEU A 288 9.14 -7.99 4.94
CA LEU A 288 9.11 -9.09 3.98
C LEU A 288 10.46 -9.82 3.91
N GLU A 289 11.57 -9.07 3.92
CA GLU A 289 12.92 -9.66 3.96
C GLU A 289 13.18 -10.43 5.28
N PHE A 290 12.73 -9.89 6.42
CA PHE A 290 12.81 -10.55 7.72
C PHE A 290 12.01 -11.86 7.76
N TRP A 291 10.75 -11.86 7.30
CA TRP A 291 9.93 -13.08 7.27
C TRP A 291 10.47 -14.12 6.30
N ASN A 292 10.97 -13.69 5.13
CA ASN A 292 11.64 -14.58 4.19
C ASN A 292 12.92 -15.19 4.76
N PHE A 293 13.67 -14.45 5.59
CA PHE A 293 14.79 -15.00 6.34
C PHE A 293 14.32 -16.05 7.36
N LEU A 294 13.34 -15.71 8.19
CA LEU A 294 12.85 -16.59 9.26
C LEU A 294 12.19 -17.87 8.71
N SER A 295 11.40 -17.75 7.66
CA SER A 295 10.78 -18.89 6.95
C SER A 295 11.84 -19.82 6.35
N ARG A 296 12.92 -19.28 5.77
CA ARG A 296 14.04 -20.09 5.26
C ARG A 296 14.74 -20.86 6.38
N VAL A 297 14.98 -20.24 7.53
CA VAL A 297 15.60 -20.92 8.68
C VAL A 297 14.68 -22.01 9.22
N ALA A 298 13.40 -21.71 9.42
CA ALA A 298 12.39 -22.67 9.86
C ALA A 298 12.32 -23.90 8.91
N PHE A 299 12.33 -23.64 7.60
CA PHE A 299 12.32 -24.68 6.59
C PHE A 299 13.52 -25.64 6.68
N LEU A 300 14.73 -25.11 6.84
CA LEU A 300 15.95 -25.93 6.97
C LEU A 300 15.91 -26.83 8.22
N MET A 301 15.39 -26.30 9.33
CA MET A 301 15.29 -27.03 10.60
C MET A 301 14.22 -28.12 10.56
N VAL A 302 13.01 -27.79 10.10
CA VAL A 302 11.84 -28.68 10.16
C VAL A 302 12.05 -30.00 9.43
N PHE A 303 12.57 -30.00 8.20
CA PHE A 303 12.76 -31.24 7.45
C PHE A 303 13.87 -32.13 8.03
N THR A 304 14.92 -31.51 8.56
CA THR A 304 15.99 -32.24 9.26
C THR A 304 15.47 -32.86 10.55
N PHE A 305 14.64 -32.13 11.31
CA PHE A 305 13.98 -32.64 12.50
C PHE A 305 13.01 -33.78 12.19
N PHE A 306 12.20 -33.67 11.14
CA PHE A 306 11.33 -34.78 10.74
C PHE A 306 12.11 -36.05 10.40
N GLY A 307 13.30 -35.94 9.80
CA GLY A 307 14.16 -37.10 9.58
C GLY A 307 14.69 -37.72 10.87
N LEU A 308 14.87 -36.93 11.92
CA LEU A 308 15.43 -37.33 13.22
C LEU A 308 14.37 -37.84 14.21
N LEU A 309 13.12 -37.36 14.10
CA LEU A 309 11.98 -37.73 14.95
C LEU A 309 11.22 -38.95 14.45
N ILE A 310 11.58 -39.57 13.33
CA ILE A 310 10.98 -40.86 12.97
C ILE A 310 11.48 -41.88 13.98
N PRO A 311 10.61 -42.61 14.71
CA PRO A 311 11.09 -43.56 15.69
C PRO A 311 11.95 -44.64 15.02
N ALA A 312 13.10 -45.00 15.60
CA ALA A 312 13.85 -46.14 15.10
C ALA A 312 13.08 -47.46 15.15
N HIS A 313 12.14 -47.57 16.09
CA HIS A 313 11.21 -48.70 16.18
C HIS A 313 10.25 -48.77 14.99
N THR A 314 10.02 -47.67 14.25
CA THR A 314 9.22 -47.68 13.01
C THR A 314 9.90 -48.55 11.95
N TYR A 315 11.24 -48.51 11.83
CA TYR A 315 11.98 -49.32 10.85
C TYR A 315 11.84 -50.83 11.11
N LEU A 316 11.55 -51.25 12.35
CA LEU A 316 11.38 -52.67 12.70
C LEU A 316 10.06 -53.25 12.17
N TYR A 317 9.04 -52.42 11.96
CA TYR A 317 7.72 -52.86 11.52
C TYR A 317 7.50 -52.73 9.99
N VAL A 318 8.44 -52.10 9.29
CA VAL A 318 8.34 -51.81 7.84
C VAL A 318 8.87 -52.98 7.02
N LYS A 319 8.07 -53.44 6.05
CA LYS A 319 8.47 -54.44 5.05
C LYS A 319 8.72 -53.75 3.71
N PHE A 320 9.54 -54.37 2.84
CA PHE A 320 9.72 -53.89 1.45
C PHE A 320 8.38 -53.75 0.69
N ALA A 321 7.36 -54.53 1.04
CA ALA A 321 6.02 -54.39 0.48
C ALA A 321 5.37 -53.02 0.76
N ASP A 322 5.72 -52.36 1.87
CA ASP A 322 5.15 -51.07 2.25
C ASP A 322 5.60 -49.94 1.33
N ILE A 323 6.80 -50.03 0.75
CA ILE A 323 7.29 -49.10 -0.28
C ILE A 323 6.41 -49.20 -1.53
N TYR A 324 6.08 -50.42 -1.97
CA TYR A 324 5.18 -50.64 -3.10
C TYR A 324 3.77 -50.09 -2.83
N TYR A 325 3.24 -50.25 -1.61
CA TYR A 325 1.96 -49.64 -1.24
C TYR A 325 2.01 -48.12 -1.23
N SER A 326 3.06 -47.49 -0.69
CA SER A 326 3.21 -46.04 -0.74
C SER A 326 3.23 -45.50 -2.17
N LEU A 327 3.91 -46.21 -3.09
CA LEU A 327 3.92 -45.87 -4.51
C LEU A 327 2.52 -45.99 -5.13
N ASN A 328 1.76 -47.04 -4.79
CA ASN A 328 0.38 -47.21 -5.23
C ASN A 328 -0.53 -46.08 -4.70
N ILE A 329 -0.44 -45.78 -3.39
CA ILE A 329 -1.16 -44.65 -2.77
C ILE A 329 -0.84 -43.35 -3.49
N TYR A 330 0.43 -43.10 -3.83
CA TYR A 330 0.81 -41.90 -4.58
C TYR A 330 0.12 -41.81 -5.94
N PHE A 331 0.16 -42.86 -6.76
CA PHE A 331 -0.47 -42.86 -8.08
C PHE A 331 -1.99 -42.72 -8.00
N THR A 332 -2.63 -43.38 -7.03
CA THR A 332 -4.09 -43.28 -6.86
C THR A 332 -4.51 -41.91 -6.39
N LEU A 333 -3.76 -41.25 -5.50
CA LEU A 333 -4.04 -39.88 -5.07
C LEU A 333 -4.04 -38.89 -6.25
N ILE A 334 -3.10 -39.03 -7.20
CA ILE A 334 -3.07 -38.21 -8.42
C ILE A 334 -4.34 -38.42 -9.25
N VAL A 335 -4.77 -39.68 -9.43
CA VAL A 335 -5.98 -40.02 -10.18
C VAL A 335 -7.23 -39.47 -9.49
N LEU A 336 -7.35 -39.64 -8.17
CA LEU A 336 -8.49 -39.12 -7.40
C LEU A 336 -8.56 -37.59 -7.50
N ARG A 337 -7.42 -36.90 -7.46
CA ARG A 337 -7.37 -35.44 -7.65
C ARG A 337 -7.71 -34.99 -9.06
N LEU A 338 -7.32 -35.75 -10.08
CA LEU A 338 -7.78 -35.50 -11.45
C LEU A 338 -9.31 -35.59 -11.53
N VAL A 339 -9.90 -36.62 -10.90
CA VAL A 339 -11.36 -36.80 -10.86
C VAL A 339 -12.04 -35.62 -10.14
N THR A 340 -11.52 -35.17 -8.99
CA THR A 340 -12.13 -34.06 -8.25
C THR A 340 -12.09 -32.75 -9.04
N LEU A 341 -10.95 -32.42 -9.66
CA LEU A 341 -10.82 -31.19 -10.45
C LEU A 341 -11.63 -31.24 -11.74
N LEU A 342 -11.76 -32.40 -12.40
CA LEU A 342 -12.65 -32.57 -13.56
C LEU A 342 -14.12 -32.40 -13.17
N LEU A 343 -14.53 -32.93 -12.01
CA LEU A 343 -15.90 -32.76 -11.50
C LEU A 343 -16.20 -31.29 -11.17
N MET A 344 -15.22 -30.54 -10.66
CA MET A 344 -15.37 -29.12 -10.33
C MET A 344 -15.18 -28.18 -11.53
N SER A 345 -14.51 -28.62 -12.60
CA SER A 345 -14.23 -27.84 -13.81
C SER A 345 -15.44 -27.10 -14.42
N PRO A 346 -16.64 -27.72 -14.60
CA PRO A 346 -17.79 -27.00 -15.15
C PRO A 346 -18.25 -25.85 -14.25
N ALA A 347 -18.16 -25.98 -12.93
CA ALA A 347 -18.49 -24.90 -12.01
C ALA A 347 -17.41 -23.79 -12.02
N LEU A 348 -16.13 -24.17 -12.07
CA LEU A 348 -15.00 -23.23 -12.10
C LEU A 348 -15.00 -22.35 -13.35
N SER A 349 -15.38 -22.92 -14.50
CA SER A 349 -15.47 -22.21 -15.77
C SER A 349 -16.54 -21.09 -15.78
N ARG A 350 -17.54 -21.16 -14.88
CA ARG A 350 -18.64 -20.18 -14.80
C ARG A 350 -18.42 -19.06 -13.80
N VAL A 351 -17.56 -19.28 -12.80
CA VAL A 351 -17.47 -18.45 -11.58
C VAL A 351 -16.25 -17.49 -11.59
N GLY A 352 -15.50 -17.40 -12.69
CA GLY A 352 -14.37 -16.47 -12.79
C GLY A 352 -13.68 -16.43 -14.15
N HIS A 353 -12.34 -16.34 -14.13
CA HIS A 353 -11.51 -16.33 -15.34
C HIS A 353 -11.59 -17.67 -16.09
N GLU A 354 -11.32 -17.65 -17.41
CA GLU A 354 -11.37 -18.82 -18.28
C GLU A 354 -10.51 -19.97 -17.73
N PHE A 355 -11.18 -21.01 -17.24
CA PHE A 355 -10.54 -22.17 -16.63
C PHE A 355 -10.29 -23.25 -17.69
N SER A 356 -9.05 -23.35 -18.16
CA SER A 356 -8.67 -24.29 -19.23
C SER A 356 -8.23 -25.65 -18.68
N TRP A 357 -8.33 -26.70 -19.50
CA TRP A 357 -7.79 -28.03 -19.14
C TRP A 357 -6.28 -28.00 -18.86
N ARG A 358 -5.55 -27.05 -19.49
CA ARG A 358 -4.12 -26.83 -19.24
C ARG A 358 -3.89 -26.42 -17.78
N TRP A 359 -4.74 -25.56 -17.23
CA TRP A 359 -4.68 -25.13 -15.83
C TRP A 359 -4.93 -26.31 -14.89
N VAL A 360 -5.94 -27.14 -15.18
CA VAL A 360 -6.23 -28.37 -14.43
C VAL A 360 -5.00 -29.26 -14.33
N PHE A 361 -4.34 -29.53 -15.46
CA PHE A 361 -3.15 -30.36 -15.49
C PHE A 361 -2.01 -29.78 -14.64
N THR A 362 -1.73 -28.49 -14.75
CA THR A 362 -0.72 -27.84 -13.88
C THR A 362 -1.08 -27.87 -12.41
N MET A 363 -2.35 -27.69 -12.04
CA MET A 363 -2.76 -27.69 -10.61
C MET A 363 -2.64 -29.07 -9.95
N ILE A 364 -2.82 -30.15 -10.72
CA ILE A 364 -2.61 -31.52 -10.22
C ILE A 364 -1.15 -31.71 -9.81
N TRP A 365 -0.22 -31.34 -10.69
CA TRP A 365 1.22 -31.53 -10.47
C TRP A 365 1.86 -30.44 -9.59
N SER A 366 1.16 -29.34 -9.31
CA SER A 366 1.69 -28.27 -8.46
C SER A 366 1.57 -28.57 -6.97
N GLU A 367 0.61 -29.40 -6.55
CA GLU A 367 0.43 -29.69 -5.13
C GLU A 367 1.60 -30.48 -4.57
N THR A 368 2.30 -29.84 -3.64
CA THR A 368 3.37 -30.49 -2.89
C THR A 368 2.86 -30.86 -1.52
N LYS A 369 3.28 -32.04 -1.06
CA LYS A 369 3.14 -32.47 0.32
C LYS A 369 4.37 -32.01 1.10
N GLY A 370 4.22 -31.72 2.38
CA GLY A 370 5.30 -31.16 3.17
C GLY A 370 5.05 -31.19 4.66
N MET A 371 5.30 -30.06 5.32
CA MET A 371 5.33 -29.95 6.78
C MET A 371 4.02 -30.35 7.45
N PRO A 372 2.83 -29.87 7.03
CA PRO A 372 1.57 -30.23 7.69
C PRO A 372 1.31 -31.74 7.66
N ASN A 373 1.56 -32.39 6.52
CA ASN A 373 1.40 -33.83 6.31
C ASN A 373 2.25 -34.64 7.31
N ILE A 374 3.56 -34.37 7.32
CA ILE A 374 4.51 -35.11 8.17
C ILE A 374 4.22 -34.85 9.65
N ASN A 375 3.87 -33.61 10.01
CA ASN A 375 3.57 -33.27 11.40
C ASN A 375 2.33 -33.98 11.92
N MET A 376 1.23 -34.03 11.15
CA MET A 376 0.04 -34.79 11.53
C MET A 376 0.33 -36.29 11.66
N ALA A 377 1.18 -36.83 10.78
CA ALA A 377 1.61 -38.22 10.86
C ALA A 377 2.44 -38.50 12.13
N LEU A 378 3.35 -37.59 12.50
CA LEU A 378 4.13 -37.68 13.75
C LEU A 378 3.25 -37.52 14.98
N LEU A 379 2.29 -36.59 14.97
CA LEU A 379 1.36 -36.39 16.09
C LEU A 379 0.50 -37.63 16.34
N LEU A 380 0.08 -38.32 15.27
CA LEU A 380 -0.60 -39.61 15.40
C LEU A 380 0.32 -40.69 15.99
N ALA A 381 1.58 -40.76 15.52
CA ALA A 381 2.54 -41.76 15.95
C ALA A 381 2.94 -41.63 17.43
N TYR A 382 3.15 -40.39 17.90
CA TYR A 382 3.54 -40.08 19.28
C TYR A 382 2.36 -39.89 20.24
N SER A 383 1.12 -40.01 19.76
CA SER A 383 -0.04 -39.91 20.65
C SER A 383 -0.13 -41.12 21.58
N ASP A 384 -0.15 -40.86 22.90
CA ASP A 384 -0.38 -41.87 23.96
C ASP A 384 -1.81 -42.45 23.97
N LEU A 385 -2.67 -41.92 23.09
CA LEU A 385 -4.06 -42.32 22.96
C LEU A 385 -4.15 -43.69 22.26
N TYR A 386 -5.15 -44.52 22.63
CA TYR A 386 -5.40 -45.87 22.10
C TYR A 386 -5.89 -45.89 20.62
N PHE A 387 -5.33 -45.03 19.77
CA PHE A 387 -5.60 -44.95 18.33
C PHE A 387 -4.89 -46.08 17.57
N GLY A 388 -5.46 -47.29 17.60
CA GLY A 388 -4.89 -48.44 16.89
C GLY A 388 -3.67 -49.06 17.58
N SER A 389 -3.13 -50.14 17.02
CA SER A 389 -1.88 -50.75 17.51
C SER A 389 -0.65 -49.90 17.15
N ASP A 390 0.44 -50.01 17.91
CA ASP A 390 1.70 -49.28 17.61
C ASP A 390 2.22 -49.56 16.20
N LYS A 391 1.93 -50.76 15.69
CA LYS A 391 2.20 -51.16 14.31
C LYS A 391 1.39 -50.34 13.30
N GLU A 392 0.09 -50.13 13.53
CA GLU A 392 -0.77 -49.31 12.65
C GLU A 392 -0.29 -47.86 12.61
N LYS A 393 0.02 -47.28 13.78
CA LYS A 393 0.56 -45.92 13.90
C LYS A 393 1.88 -45.77 13.13
N SER A 394 2.78 -46.74 13.29
CA SER A 394 4.07 -46.79 12.60
C SER A 394 3.92 -46.91 11.08
N GLN A 395 2.97 -47.71 10.60
CA GLN A 395 2.68 -47.86 9.17
C GLN A 395 2.09 -46.58 8.57
N VAL A 396 1.16 -45.92 9.25
CA VAL A 396 0.60 -44.64 8.82
C VAL A 396 1.67 -43.57 8.72
N LEU A 397 2.56 -43.48 9.72
CA LEU A 397 3.70 -42.57 9.71
C LEU A 397 4.60 -42.83 8.49
N PHE A 398 4.99 -44.09 8.29
CA PHE A 398 5.87 -44.47 7.18
C PHE A 398 5.24 -44.16 5.80
N HIS A 399 3.98 -44.53 5.58
CA HIS A 399 3.29 -44.26 4.32
C HIS A 399 3.08 -42.75 4.10
N GLY A 400 2.70 -41.99 5.12
CA GLY A 400 2.51 -40.53 5.03
C GLY A 400 3.80 -39.80 4.64
N VAL A 401 4.91 -40.14 5.28
CA VAL A 401 6.24 -39.57 5.00
C VAL A 401 6.75 -40.01 3.63
N LEU A 402 6.65 -41.30 3.28
CA LEU A 402 7.17 -41.80 2.01
C LEU A 402 6.40 -41.23 0.81
N VAL A 403 5.07 -41.11 0.92
CA VAL A 403 4.24 -40.41 -0.09
C VAL A 403 4.68 -38.96 -0.24
N CYS A 404 4.99 -38.26 0.87
CA CYS A 404 5.51 -36.89 0.83
C CYS A 404 6.83 -36.78 0.04
N LEU A 405 7.80 -37.66 0.31
CA LEU A 405 9.09 -37.68 -0.38
C LEU A 405 8.94 -37.99 -1.87
N ILE A 406 8.11 -38.97 -2.23
CA ILE A 406 7.82 -39.31 -3.62
C ILE A 406 7.22 -38.10 -4.35
N THR A 407 6.23 -37.42 -3.75
CA THR A 407 5.62 -36.22 -4.32
C THR A 407 6.65 -35.12 -4.55
N LEU A 408 7.55 -34.85 -3.59
CA LEU A 408 8.57 -33.80 -3.74
C LEU A 408 9.55 -34.08 -4.89
N ILE A 409 10.01 -35.33 -5.03
CA ILE A 409 10.93 -35.73 -6.11
C ILE A 409 10.22 -35.65 -7.46
N VAL A 410 9.04 -36.27 -7.60
CA VAL A 410 8.34 -36.33 -8.89
C VAL A 410 7.91 -34.95 -9.36
N ASN A 411 7.33 -34.12 -8.47
CA ASN A 411 6.86 -32.78 -8.85
C ASN A 411 8.00 -31.88 -9.34
N ARG A 412 9.22 -32.02 -8.79
CA ARG A 412 10.40 -31.25 -9.22
C ARG A 412 10.74 -31.48 -10.70
N PHE A 413 10.49 -32.68 -11.24
CA PHE A 413 10.73 -33.00 -12.66
C PHE A 413 9.49 -32.77 -13.53
N VAL A 414 8.31 -33.19 -13.06
CA VAL A 414 7.10 -33.18 -13.88
C VAL A 414 6.55 -31.76 -14.04
N LEU A 415 6.54 -30.95 -12.98
CA LEU A 415 5.92 -29.63 -13.02
C LEU A 415 6.61 -28.67 -14.02
N PRO A 416 7.94 -28.48 -14.02
CA PRO A 416 8.59 -27.62 -15.01
C PRO A 416 8.36 -28.11 -16.45
N THR A 417 8.43 -29.42 -16.66
CA THR A 417 8.22 -30.07 -17.97
C THR A 417 6.78 -29.89 -18.46
N ALA A 418 5.80 -30.07 -17.58
CA ALA A 418 4.39 -29.85 -17.86
C ALA A 418 4.12 -28.40 -18.29
N VAL A 419 4.68 -27.43 -17.57
CA VAL A 419 4.54 -26.00 -17.89
C VAL A 419 5.14 -25.66 -19.25
N THR A 420 6.30 -26.24 -19.60
CA THR A 420 6.92 -26.05 -20.91
C THR A 420 6.09 -26.64 -22.05
N ILE A 421 5.60 -27.88 -21.90
CA ILE A 421 4.85 -28.58 -22.95
C ILE A 421 3.47 -27.93 -23.17
N LEU A 422 2.80 -27.50 -22.09
CA LEU A 422 1.49 -26.86 -22.17
C LEU A 422 1.54 -25.41 -22.69
N GLY A 423 2.74 -24.85 -22.88
CA GLY A 423 2.94 -23.47 -23.31
C GLY A 423 2.37 -22.46 -22.32
N LEU A 424 2.40 -22.76 -21.03
CA LEU A 424 1.85 -21.91 -19.96
C LEU A 424 2.88 -20.91 -19.39
N ARG A 425 4.13 -20.92 -19.88
CA ARG A 425 5.10 -19.87 -19.54
C ARG A 425 4.55 -18.54 -20.08
N ASP A 426 4.43 -17.53 -19.22
CA ASP A 426 3.96 -16.17 -19.48
C ASP A 426 4.82 -15.38 -20.49
N ALA A 427 5.77 -16.04 -21.15
CA ALA A 427 6.38 -15.59 -22.38
C ALA A 427 5.36 -15.72 -23.53
N THR A 428 4.30 -14.89 -23.48
CA THR A 428 3.71 -14.41 -24.72
C THR A 428 4.85 -13.96 -25.63
N SER A 429 4.86 -14.37 -26.90
CA SER A 429 5.88 -13.97 -27.91
C SER A 429 6.25 -12.49 -27.79
N THR A 430 5.26 -11.64 -27.50
CA THR A 430 5.39 -10.20 -27.21
C THR A 430 6.21 -9.83 -25.98
N LYS A 431 6.12 -10.54 -24.83
CA LYS A 431 6.94 -10.27 -23.62
C LYS A 431 8.41 -10.63 -23.84
N TYR A 432 8.66 -11.76 -24.50
CA TYR A 432 10.00 -12.20 -24.86
C TYR A 432 10.66 -11.23 -25.85
N LYS A 433 9.95 -10.87 -26.94
CA LYS A 433 10.37 -9.83 -27.89
C LYS A 433 10.61 -8.49 -27.18
N SER A 434 9.74 -8.09 -26.24
CA SER A 434 9.92 -6.86 -25.45
C SER A 434 11.23 -6.86 -24.68
N VAL A 435 11.53 -7.95 -23.97
CA VAL A 435 12.72 -8.08 -23.12
C VAL A 435 13.99 -8.06 -23.97
N CYS A 436 13.97 -8.74 -25.13
CA CYS A 436 15.07 -8.67 -26.08
C CYS A 436 15.28 -7.24 -26.62
N CYS A 437 14.21 -6.56 -27.04
CA CYS A 437 14.30 -5.16 -27.49
C CYS A 437 14.80 -4.22 -26.38
N THR A 438 14.38 -4.41 -25.13
CA THR A 438 14.87 -3.58 -24.01
C THR A 438 16.32 -3.85 -23.71
N PHE A 439 16.77 -5.11 -23.79
CA PHE A 439 18.17 -5.46 -23.59
C PHE A 439 19.05 -4.88 -24.70
N GLN A 440 18.61 -4.95 -25.95
CA GLN A 440 19.28 -4.31 -27.08
C GLN A 440 19.39 -2.79 -26.88
N HIS A 441 18.30 -2.12 -26.51
CA HIS A 441 18.31 -0.68 -26.26
C HIS A 441 19.21 -0.30 -25.06
N PHE A 442 19.19 -1.10 -23.98
CA PHE A 442 20.09 -0.94 -22.85
C PHE A 442 21.56 -1.08 -23.27
N GLN A 443 21.86 -2.04 -24.14
CA GLN A 443 23.20 -2.26 -24.66
C GLN A 443 23.65 -1.11 -25.58
N GLU A 444 22.76 -0.55 -26.41
CA GLU A 444 23.01 0.65 -27.21
C GLU A 444 23.29 1.88 -26.34
N LEU A 445 22.50 2.10 -25.28
CA LEU A 445 22.71 3.19 -24.33
C LEU A 445 24.05 3.03 -23.57
N THR A 446 24.39 1.82 -23.18
CA THR A 446 25.67 1.55 -22.50
C THR A 446 26.84 1.87 -23.43
N LYS A 447 26.74 1.52 -24.72
CA LYS A 447 27.74 1.87 -25.74
C LYS A 447 27.80 3.38 -26.00
N SER A 448 26.66 4.07 -26.07
CA SER A 448 26.64 5.52 -26.29
C SER A 448 27.23 6.28 -25.11
N VAL A 449 26.90 5.91 -23.86
CA VAL A 449 27.49 6.51 -22.66
C VAL A 449 29.00 6.24 -22.60
N ALA A 450 29.44 5.01 -22.89
CA ALA A 450 30.87 4.70 -22.98
C ALA A 450 31.58 5.58 -24.02
N SER A 451 30.94 5.84 -25.17
CA SER A 451 31.50 6.72 -26.21
C SER A 451 31.63 8.18 -25.77
N VAL A 452 30.73 8.68 -24.92
CA VAL A 452 30.81 10.04 -24.36
C VAL A 452 31.92 10.13 -23.31
N LEU A 453 32.03 9.12 -22.45
CA LEU A 453 33.04 9.09 -21.38
C LEU A 453 34.48 8.99 -21.91
N LYS A 454 34.69 8.56 -23.18
CA LYS A 454 36.00 8.62 -23.86
C LYS A 454 36.58 10.02 -23.92
N PHE A 455 35.73 11.04 -23.92
CA PHE A 455 36.14 12.44 -24.00
C PHE A 455 36.35 13.10 -22.64
N ASP A 456 36.10 12.37 -21.54
CA ASP A 456 36.38 12.88 -20.20
C ASP A 456 37.89 12.94 -19.96
N LYS A 457 38.39 14.13 -19.60
CA LYS A 457 39.80 14.39 -19.35
C LYS A 457 40.35 13.47 -18.24
N ASP A 458 39.53 13.15 -17.24
CA ASP A 458 39.95 12.32 -16.11
C ASP A 458 40.06 10.84 -16.47
N LEU A 459 39.47 10.42 -17.61
CA LEU A 459 39.46 9.04 -18.11
C LEU A 459 40.34 8.82 -19.34
N ALA A 460 41.13 9.82 -19.74
CA ALA A 460 41.93 9.79 -20.97
C ALA A 460 42.94 8.63 -21.05
N ASN A 461 43.37 8.08 -19.90
CA ASN A 461 44.34 6.97 -19.82
C ASN A 461 43.70 5.58 -19.67
N ALA A 462 42.36 5.47 -19.76
CA ALA A 462 41.66 4.18 -19.65
C ALA A 462 41.80 3.33 -20.93
N ASP A 463 41.95 2.02 -20.79
CA ASP A 463 41.94 1.08 -21.92
C ASP A 463 40.50 0.80 -22.38
N TRP A 464 40.05 1.59 -23.34
CA TRP A 464 38.70 1.50 -23.90
C TRP A 464 38.42 0.20 -24.65
N ASN A 465 39.43 -0.53 -25.12
CA ASN A 465 39.22 -1.82 -25.79
C ASN A 465 38.81 -2.91 -24.79
N MET A 466 39.41 -2.90 -23.60
CA MET A 466 39.02 -3.80 -22.51
C MET A 466 37.61 -3.46 -22.00
N ILE A 467 37.28 -2.17 -21.89
CA ILE A 467 35.95 -1.70 -21.49
C ILE A 467 34.88 -2.11 -22.51
N GLU A 468 35.12 -1.91 -23.81
CA GLU A 468 34.17 -2.29 -24.87
C GLU A 468 33.86 -3.78 -24.89
N LYS A 469 34.84 -4.64 -24.57
CA LYS A 469 34.60 -6.07 -24.42
C LYS A 469 33.82 -6.40 -23.14
N ALA A 470 34.10 -5.70 -22.03
CA ALA A 470 33.44 -5.93 -20.74
C ALA A 470 31.97 -5.44 -20.70
N ILE A 471 31.61 -4.41 -21.49
CA ILE A 471 30.23 -3.89 -21.55
C ILE A 471 29.29 -4.69 -22.47
N ILE A 472 29.83 -5.59 -23.30
CA ILE A 472 29.01 -6.47 -24.14
C ILE A 472 28.47 -7.60 -23.26
N LEU A 473 27.25 -7.42 -22.79
CA LEU A 473 26.52 -8.43 -22.03
C LEU A 473 25.82 -9.38 -23.02
N GLU A 474 25.95 -10.69 -22.82
CA GLU A 474 25.17 -11.68 -23.57
C GLU A 474 23.70 -11.57 -23.18
N ASN A 475 22.82 -11.59 -24.19
CA ASN A 475 21.38 -11.56 -23.93
C ASN A 475 20.93 -12.95 -23.42
N PRO A 476 20.56 -13.10 -22.14
CA PRO A 476 20.23 -14.41 -21.56
C PRO A 476 18.93 -15.00 -22.13
N TYR A 477 18.18 -14.23 -22.92
CA TYR A 477 16.92 -14.66 -23.49
C TYR A 477 17.09 -15.28 -24.89
N MET A 478 18.19 -15.06 -25.62
CA MET A 478 18.40 -15.65 -26.95
C MET A 478 18.75 -17.15 -26.85
N LEU A 479 17.78 -18.00 -26.56
CA LEU A 479 17.92 -19.46 -26.59
C LEU A 479 17.54 -19.97 -27.98
N ASN A 480 18.55 -20.34 -28.78
CA ASN A 480 18.53 -21.24 -29.95
C ASN A 480 17.18 -21.42 -30.65
N GLN A 481 16.54 -20.33 -31.08
CA GLN A 481 15.63 -20.41 -32.22
C GLN A 481 16.50 -20.08 -33.42
N GLU A 482 16.82 -21.12 -34.19
CA GLU A 482 17.16 -20.96 -35.59
C GLU A 482 16.21 -19.92 -36.17
N GLU A 483 16.78 -18.89 -36.80
CA GLU A 483 16.05 -17.90 -37.54
C GLU A 483 15.14 -18.62 -38.53
N THR A 484 13.87 -18.85 -38.18
CA THR A 484 12.82 -19.10 -39.16
C THR A 484 12.63 -17.79 -39.89
N THR A 485 13.53 -17.58 -40.85
CA THR A 485 13.53 -16.52 -41.84
C THR A 485 12.49 -16.88 -42.88
N GLU A 486 11.23 -17.03 -42.47
CA GLU A 486 10.10 -17.04 -43.38
C GLU A 486 9.14 -15.95 -42.93
N GLN A 487 9.52 -14.72 -43.27
CA GLN A 487 8.64 -13.57 -43.33
C GLN A 487 7.51 -13.89 -44.33
N GLN A 488 6.40 -14.44 -43.85
CA GLN A 488 5.23 -14.68 -44.68
C GLN A 488 4.53 -13.34 -44.97
N LYS A 489 5.01 -12.67 -46.02
CA LYS A 489 4.41 -11.43 -46.56
C LYS A 489 3.07 -11.78 -47.22
N VAL A 490 1.97 -11.49 -46.54
CA VAL A 490 0.63 -11.68 -47.13
C VAL A 490 0.32 -10.49 -48.05
N LYS A 491 0.11 -10.77 -49.33
CA LYS A 491 -0.32 -9.77 -50.33
C LYS A 491 -1.85 -9.73 -50.37
N CYS A 492 -2.41 -8.53 -50.33
CA CYS A 492 -3.86 -8.33 -50.46
C CYS A 492 -4.35 -8.88 -51.83
N PRO A 493 -5.31 -9.82 -51.87
CA PRO A 493 -5.76 -10.43 -53.12
C PRO A 493 -6.47 -9.44 -54.07
N HIS A 494 -6.86 -8.26 -53.59
CA HIS A 494 -7.59 -7.27 -54.37
C HIS A 494 -6.74 -6.12 -54.92
N CYS A 495 -5.55 -5.86 -54.35
CA CYS A 495 -4.72 -4.72 -54.75
C CYS A 495 -3.21 -4.96 -54.65
N ASN A 496 -2.78 -6.19 -54.34
CA ASN A 496 -1.38 -6.61 -54.30
C ASN A 496 -0.46 -5.78 -53.37
N LYS A 497 -1.03 -4.97 -52.46
CA LYS A 497 -0.30 -4.27 -51.40
C LYS A 497 0.10 -5.26 -50.31
N GLU A 498 1.36 -5.17 -49.88
CA GLU A 498 1.88 -5.87 -48.69
C GLU A 498 1.22 -5.24 -47.45
N ILE A 499 0.49 -6.04 -46.66
CA ILE A 499 -0.19 -5.56 -45.45
C ILE A 499 0.50 -6.15 -44.22
N ASP A 500 1.21 -5.29 -43.49
CA ASP A 500 1.87 -5.58 -42.19
C ASP A 500 0.88 -5.48 -41.00
N GLU A 501 -0.37 -5.93 -41.16
CA GLU A 501 -1.42 -5.76 -40.14
C GLU A 501 -1.14 -6.57 -38.85
N ILE A 502 -0.55 -7.76 -38.99
CA ILE A 502 -0.23 -8.64 -37.85
C ILE A 502 0.90 -8.01 -37.01
N LEU A 503 1.91 -7.41 -37.66
CA LEU A 503 3.03 -6.73 -37.01
C LEU A 503 2.56 -5.48 -36.25
N ASN A 504 1.60 -4.73 -36.81
CA ASN A 504 1.05 -3.54 -36.16
C ASN A 504 0.19 -3.85 -34.94
N ILE A 505 -0.54 -4.97 -34.93
CA ILE A 505 -1.32 -5.40 -33.74
C ILE A 505 -0.37 -5.85 -32.62
N GLU A 506 0.65 -6.66 -32.94
CA GLU A 506 1.66 -7.07 -31.95
C GLU A 506 2.47 -5.88 -31.41
N ALA A 507 2.89 -4.96 -32.29
CA ALA A 507 3.63 -3.76 -31.91
C ALA A 507 2.76 -2.80 -31.08
N MET A 508 1.47 -2.67 -31.40
CA MET A 508 0.51 -1.90 -30.59
C MET A 508 0.29 -2.54 -29.22
N GLU A 509 0.19 -3.87 -29.15
CA GLU A 509 0.06 -4.59 -27.87
C GLU A 509 1.32 -4.41 -27.00
N LEU A 510 2.49 -4.53 -27.61
CA LEU A 510 3.79 -4.26 -26.96
C LEU A 510 3.86 -2.83 -26.42
N ALA A 511 3.49 -1.85 -27.25
CA ALA A 511 3.48 -0.45 -26.87
C ALA A 511 2.50 -0.15 -25.73
N ASN A 512 1.32 -0.76 -25.74
CA ASN A 512 0.34 -0.65 -24.65
C ASN A 512 0.90 -1.23 -23.33
N ARG A 513 1.60 -2.38 -23.38
CA ARG A 513 2.21 -2.97 -22.18
C ARG A 513 3.32 -2.10 -21.61
N ARG A 514 4.18 -1.55 -22.47
CA ARG A 514 5.23 -0.61 -22.07
C ARG A 514 4.64 0.68 -21.48
N LEU A 515 3.58 1.21 -22.09
CA LEU A 515 2.84 2.36 -21.56
C LEU A 515 2.27 2.09 -20.17
N LEU A 516 1.61 0.94 -19.94
CA LEU A 516 1.13 0.57 -18.61
C LEU A 516 2.27 0.38 -17.60
N SER A 517 3.40 -0.20 -18.02
CA SER A 517 4.57 -0.35 -17.15
C SER A 517 5.17 1.01 -16.75
N ALA A 518 5.19 1.97 -17.68
CA ALA A 518 5.62 3.34 -17.43
C ALA A 518 4.67 4.06 -16.46
N GLN A 519 3.35 3.88 -16.60
CA GLN A 519 2.37 4.41 -15.64
C GLN A 519 2.59 3.81 -14.24
N MET A 520 2.76 2.48 -14.14
CA MET A 520 3.04 1.81 -12.86
C MET A 520 4.33 2.34 -12.22
N ALA A 521 5.39 2.55 -13.00
CA ALA A 521 6.65 3.13 -12.53
C ALA A 521 6.46 4.58 -12.04
N SER A 522 5.67 5.39 -12.74
CA SER A 522 5.30 6.74 -12.28
C SER A 522 4.57 6.69 -10.95
N TYR A 523 3.54 5.84 -10.79
CA TYR A 523 2.80 5.72 -9.53
C TYR A 523 3.70 5.26 -8.37
N GLN A 524 4.61 4.31 -8.61
CA GLN A 524 5.59 3.87 -7.61
C GLN A 524 6.57 4.99 -7.23
N ARG A 525 7.00 5.81 -8.19
CA ARG A 525 7.85 6.97 -7.93
C ARG A 525 7.10 8.03 -7.11
N GLN A 526 5.85 8.33 -7.46
CA GLN A 526 4.99 9.23 -6.69
C GLN A 526 4.78 8.75 -5.25
N TYR A 527 4.69 7.43 -5.03
CA TYR A 527 4.65 6.84 -3.69
C TYR A 527 5.97 7.00 -2.92
N ARG A 528 7.12 6.73 -3.56
CA ARG A 528 8.45 6.92 -2.95
C ARG A 528 8.68 8.37 -2.53
N ASN A 529 8.14 9.31 -3.31
CA ASN A 529 8.16 10.74 -3.03
C ASN A 529 7.04 11.19 -2.06
N GLU A 530 6.18 10.27 -1.62
CA GLU A 530 5.07 10.48 -0.69
C GLU A 530 4.02 11.51 -1.14
N ILE A 531 3.91 11.68 -2.45
CA ILE A 531 2.86 12.46 -3.12
C ILE A 531 1.54 11.66 -3.09
N LEU A 532 1.63 10.36 -3.40
CA LEU A 532 0.51 9.44 -3.33
C LEU A 532 0.51 8.63 -2.04
N SER A 533 -0.69 8.37 -1.50
CA SER A 533 -0.86 7.37 -0.46
C SER A 533 -0.64 5.97 -1.02
N GLN A 534 -0.18 5.04 -0.19
CA GLN A 534 0.03 3.66 -0.61
C GLN A 534 -1.24 2.98 -1.11
N SER A 535 -2.37 3.24 -0.45
CA SER A 535 -3.68 2.77 -0.88
C SER A 535 -4.03 3.28 -2.29
N ALA A 536 -3.63 4.50 -2.65
CA ALA A 536 -3.92 5.09 -3.96
C ALA A 536 -3.05 4.41 -5.02
N VAL A 537 -1.79 4.13 -4.69
CA VAL A 537 -0.86 3.43 -5.57
C VAL A 537 -1.28 1.98 -5.78
N GLN A 538 -1.73 1.27 -4.74
CA GLN A 538 -2.28 -0.09 -4.90
C GLN A 538 -3.49 -0.11 -5.83
N VAL A 539 -4.39 0.87 -5.73
CA VAL A 539 -5.54 0.99 -6.65
C VAL A 539 -5.07 1.27 -8.07
N LEU A 540 -4.17 2.24 -8.28
CA LEU A 540 -3.69 2.62 -9.61
C LEU A 540 -2.84 1.51 -10.27
N VAL A 541 -1.92 0.91 -9.52
CA VAL A 541 -1.06 -0.20 -9.97
C VAL A 541 -1.88 -1.47 -10.17
N GLY A 542 -2.82 -1.78 -9.28
CA GLY A 542 -3.74 -2.92 -9.41
C GLY A 542 -4.67 -2.76 -10.62
N ALA A 543 -5.21 -1.55 -10.83
CA ALA A 543 -5.98 -1.24 -12.03
C ALA A 543 -5.13 -1.40 -13.30
N ALA A 544 -3.95 -0.77 -13.38
CA ALA A 544 -3.04 -0.88 -14.52
C ALA A 544 -2.63 -2.33 -14.82
N GLY A 545 -2.30 -3.10 -13.77
CA GLY A 545 -1.95 -4.52 -13.86
C GLY A 545 -3.10 -5.38 -14.40
N SER A 546 -4.34 -5.08 -14.03
CA SER A 546 -5.52 -5.83 -14.49
C SER A 546 -5.82 -5.67 -15.99
N PHE A 547 -5.36 -4.57 -16.61
CA PHE A 547 -5.50 -4.30 -18.04
C PHE A 547 -4.32 -4.84 -18.87
N GLY A 548 -3.15 -5.03 -18.26
CA GLY A 548 -1.98 -5.60 -18.96
C GLY A 548 -2.21 -7.01 -19.51
N GLU A 549 -3.15 -7.76 -18.93
CA GLU A 549 -3.49 -9.14 -19.33
C GLU A 549 -4.64 -9.22 -20.35
N LYS A 550 -5.46 -8.17 -20.51
CA LYS A 550 -6.67 -8.20 -21.36
C LYS A 550 -6.36 -7.65 -22.75
N LYS A 551 -6.39 -8.51 -23.78
CA LYS A 551 -6.19 -8.11 -25.19
C LYS A 551 -7.12 -6.95 -25.58
N GLY A 552 -6.54 -5.86 -26.08
CA GLY A 552 -7.25 -4.72 -26.67
C GLY A 552 -7.97 -3.77 -25.70
N LYS A 553 -7.89 -3.97 -24.37
CA LYS A 553 -8.54 -3.08 -23.39
C LYS A 553 -7.52 -2.16 -22.73
N CYS A 554 -7.86 -0.88 -22.61
CA CYS A 554 -7.02 0.14 -22.00
C CYS A 554 -7.63 0.63 -20.69
N MET A 555 -6.78 1.03 -19.76
CA MET A 555 -7.19 1.70 -18.53
C MET A 555 -7.87 3.04 -18.89
N ARG A 556 -9.10 3.23 -18.38
CA ARG A 556 -9.87 4.48 -18.47
C ARG A 556 -10.22 4.96 -17.08
N LEU A 557 -10.51 6.25 -16.95
CA LEU A 557 -10.90 6.83 -15.67
C LEU A 557 -12.17 6.21 -15.08
N GLU A 558 -13.18 5.91 -15.91
CA GLU A 558 -14.43 5.25 -15.50
C GLU A 558 -14.18 3.91 -14.80
N THR A 559 -13.19 3.15 -15.27
CA THR A 559 -12.82 1.88 -14.64
C THR A 559 -12.14 2.06 -13.29
N ILE A 560 -11.38 3.13 -13.09
CA ILE A 560 -10.77 3.48 -11.80
C ILE A 560 -11.86 3.92 -10.82
N LYS A 561 -12.87 4.64 -11.30
CA LYS A 561 -14.03 5.06 -10.50
C LYS A 561 -14.73 3.85 -9.89
N ASN A 562 -14.93 2.77 -10.64
CA ASN A 562 -15.47 1.51 -10.13
C ASN A 562 -14.65 0.87 -8.99
N TYR A 563 -13.31 0.97 -9.02
CA TYR A 563 -12.44 0.49 -7.93
C TYR A 563 -12.55 1.36 -6.67
N SER A 564 -12.85 2.65 -6.82
CA SER A 564 -13.06 3.57 -5.71
C SER A 564 -14.49 3.55 -5.15
N GLU A 565 -15.48 3.15 -5.96
CA GLU A 565 -16.90 3.10 -5.65
C GLU A 565 -17.31 1.88 -4.80
N SER A 566 -16.53 1.53 -3.78
CA SER A 566 -17.05 0.74 -2.63
C SER A 566 -18.09 1.54 -1.80
N GLN A 567 -18.53 2.68 -2.31
CA GLN A 567 -19.26 3.76 -1.67
C GLN A 567 -20.74 3.45 -1.45
N LYS A 568 -21.33 2.52 -2.20
CA LYS A 568 -22.78 2.20 -2.07
C LYS A 568 -23.14 1.83 -0.64
N THR A 569 -22.29 1.08 0.05
CA THR A 569 -22.54 0.65 1.44
C THR A 569 -22.36 1.78 2.45
N ILE A 570 -21.33 2.62 2.33
CA ILE A 570 -21.08 3.74 3.26
C ILE A 570 -22.14 4.84 3.09
N THR A 571 -22.51 5.18 1.86
CA THR A 571 -23.53 6.20 1.60
C THR A 571 -24.92 5.68 1.98
N PHE A 572 -25.20 4.40 1.73
CA PHE A 572 -26.43 3.75 2.19
C PHE A 572 -26.50 3.69 3.72
N THR A 573 -25.43 3.27 4.39
CA THR A 573 -25.37 3.23 5.87
C THR A 573 -25.46 4.62 6.47
N ARG A 574 -24.83 5.64 5.87
CA ARG A 574 -24.99 7.05 6.27
C ARG A 574 -26.44 7.50 6.12
N LYS A 575 -27.10 7.20 5.00
CA LYS A 575 -28.51 7.54 4.76
C LYS A 575 -29.44 6.81 5.74
N LEU A 576 -29.18 5.53 5.99
CA LEU A 576 -29.92 4.72 6.96
C LEU A 576 -29.73 5.26 8.39
N LEU A 577 -28.50 5.60 8.77
CA LEU A 577 -28.17 6.22 10.05
C LEU A 577 -28.77 7.61 10.21
N LEU A 578 -28.72 8.46 9.18
CA LEU A 578 -29.37 9.77 9.20
C LEU A 578 -30.87 9.63 9.42
N ASN A 579 -31.52 8.71 8.70
CA ASN A 579 -32.94 8.42 8.89
C ASN A 579 -33.24 7.85 10.29
N TRP A 580 -32.34 7.05 10.86
CA TRP A 580 -32.52 6.46 12.19
C TRP A 580 -32.23 7.43 13.34
N VAL A 581 -31.26 8.34 13.18
CA VAL A 581 -30.83 9.31 14.20
C VAL A 581 -31.71 10.55 14.19
N TYR A 582 -32.02 11.12 13.03
CA TYR A 582 -32.72 12.40 12.94
C TYR A 582 -34.20 12.31 13.34
N ASN A 583 -34.82 11.14 13.18
CA ASN A 583 -36.21 10.88 13.59
C ASN A 583 -36.42 10.73 15.10
N THR A 584 -35.37 10.80 15.92
CA THR A 584 -35.51 10.67 17.39
C THR A 584 -35.62 12.01 18.12
N ARG A 585 -35.32 13.16 17.48
CA ARG A 585 -35.13 14.42 18.22
C ARG A 585 -36.08 15.57 17.96
N LYS A 586 -37.00 15.55 16.98
CA LYS A 586 -37.89 16.70 16.76
C LYS A 586 -39.23 16.35 16.13
N GLU A 587 -40.19 15.92 16.95
CA GLU A 587 -41.61 16.22 16.74
C GLU A 587 -42.30 16.19 18.10
N LYS A 588 -42.56 17.38 18.66
CA LYS A 588 -43.25 17.55 19.94
C LYS A 588 -44.73 17.28 19.73
N VAL A 589 -45.17 16.04 19.96
CA VAL A 589 -46.60 15.73 20.06
C VAL A 589 -47.15 16.41 21.33
N GLY A 590 -48.31 17.04 21.23
CA GLY A 590 -48.97 17.68 22.37
C GLY A 590 -49.50 16.65 23.39
N PRO A 591 -49.47 16.95 24.71
CA PRO A 591 -49.91 16.01 25.72
C PRO A 591 -51.42 15.66 25.63
N SER A 592 -51.78 14.42 25.95
CA SER A 592 -53.16 13.93 26.03
C SER A 592 -53.94 14.54 27.21
N LYS A 593 -55.27 14.69 27.05
CA LYS A 593 -56.20 15.20 28.09
C LYS A 593 -56.41 14.28 29.30
N TYR A 594 -56.15 12.98 29.17
CA TYR A 594 -56.31 11.99 30.25
C TYR A 594 -55.07 11.89 31.15
N PHE A 595 -55.26 11.92 32.48
CA PHE A 595 -54.20 11.95 33.50
C PHE A 595 -53.16 10.83 33.36
N PHE A 596 -53.59 9.58 33.15
CA PHE A 596 -52.66 8.45 33.01
C PHE A 596 -51.74 8.57 31.79
N PHE A 597 -52.31 8.95 30.64
CA PHE A 597 -51.52 9.17 29.42
C PHE A 597 -50.64 10.42 29.50
N HIS A 598 -51.10 11.43 30.24
CA HIS A 598 -50.29 12.62 30.53
C HIS A 598 -49.08 12.27 31.41
N LEU A 599 -49.27 11.47 32.45
CA LEU A 599 -48.19 10.97 33.31
C LEU A 599 -47.17 10.14 32.51
N CYS A 600 -47.64 9.21 31.68
CA CYS A 600 -46.77 8.40 30.80
C CYS A 600 -46.00 9.28 29.80
N HIS A 601 -46.66 10.29 29.24
CA HIS A 601 -46.02 11.25 28.35
C HIS A 601 -44.93 12.06 29.09
N THR A 602 -45.22 12.56 30.29
CA THR A 602 -44.23 13.29 31.10
C THR A 602 -43.03 12.41 31.47
N ILE A 603 -43.23 11.13 31.77
CA ILE A 603 -42.14 10.21 32.12
C ILE A 603 -41.29 9.85 30.89
N VAL A 604 -41.90 9.44 29.78
CA VAL A 604 -41.18 8.90 28.60
C VAL A 604 -40.31 9.96 27.91
N PHE A 605 -40.68 11.23 27.95
CA PHE A 605 -39.94 12.32 27.33
C PHE A 605 -38.87 12.96 28.24
N THR A 606 -38.63 12.43 29.44
CA THR A 606 -37.50 12.86 30.29
C THR A 606 -36.18 12.26 29.82
N GLU A 607 -35.09 13.02 29.93
CA GLU A 607 -33.73 12.51 29.62
C GLU A 607 -33.34 11.36 30.56
N GLU A 608 -33.83 11.37 31.80
CA GLU A 608 -33.61 10.33 32.81
C GLU A 608 -34.17 8.96 32.38
N PHE A 609 -35.37 8.92 31.78
CA PHE A 609 -35.96 7.67 31.29
C PHE A 609 -35.10 7.02 30.20
N GLU A 610 -34.55 7.81 29.27
CA GLU A 610 -33.62 7.29 28.26
C GLU A 610 -32.30 6.78 28.88
N HIS A 611 -31.78 7.47 29.90
CA HIS A 611 -30.54 7.08 30.58
C HIS A 611 -30.71 5.78 31.38
N VAL A 612 -31.85 5.60 32.06
CA VAL A 612 -32.21 4.35 32.76
C VAL A 612 -32.34 3.20 31.76
N GLY A 613 -33.02 3.40 30.63
CA GLY A 613 -33.08 2.40 29.56
C GLY A 613 -31.69 1.99 29.04
N CYS A 614 -30.78 2.94 28.88
CA CYS A 614 -29.39 2.66 28.49
C CYS A 614 -28.63 1.83 29.54
N LEU A 615 -28.81 2.13 30.83
CA LEU A 615 -28.17 1.40 31.93
C LEU A 615 -28.64 -0.05 31.99
N VAL A 616 -29.94 -0.30 31.80
CA VAL A 616 -30.53 -1.64 31.73
C VAL A 616 -29.96 -2.44 30.55
N ILE A 617 -29.76 -1.81 29.39
CA ILE A 617 -29.12 -2.46 28.23
C ILE A 617 -27.66 -2.84 28.55
N LEU A 618 -26.90 -1.96 29.20
CA LEU A 618 -25.50 -2.21 29.54
C LEU A 618 -25.35 -3.35 30.56
N MET A 619 -26.21 -3.39 31.58
CA MET A 619 -26.22 -4.49 32.56
C MET A 619 -26.58 -5.84 31.93
N ASN A 620 -27.41 -5.86 30.89
CA ASN A 620 -27.80 -7.09 30.21
C ASN A 620 -26.66 -7.73 29.38
N ILE A 621 -25.56 -7.02 29.11
CA ILE A 621 -24.40 -7.58 28.39
C ILE A 621 -23.73 -8.70 29.19
N PHE A 622 -23.60 -8.54 30.51
CA PHE A 622 -22.85 -9.49 31.35
C PHE A 622 -23.47 -10.91 31.33
N PRO A 623 -24.78 -11.09 31.53
CA PRO A 623 -25.43 -12.40 31.39
C PRO A 623 -25.26 -13.02 29.99
N PHE A 624 -25.28 -12.20 28.93
CA PHE A 624 -25.08 -12.69 27.56
C PHE A 624 -23.67 -13.24 27.35
N VAL A 625 -22.64 -12.54 27.82
CA VAL A 625 -21.24 -12.98 27.71
C VAL A 625 -21.02 -14.29 28.49
N ILE A 626 -21.58 -14.39 29.70
CA ILE A 626 -21.46 -15.60 30.54
C ILE A 626 -22.19 -16.80 29.90
N SER A 627 -23.33 -16.58 29.23
CA SER A 627 -24.10 -17.61 28.51
C SER A 627 -23.38 -18.17 27.28
N TRP A 628 -22.38 -17.46 26.74
CA TRP A 628 -21.59 -17.90 25.59
C TRP A 628 -20.43 -18.80 25.97
N ILE A 629 -19.81 -18.54 27.12
CA ILE A 629 -18.69 -19.35 27.61
C ILE A 629 -19.23 -20.71 28.04
N SER A 630 -19.00 -21.75 27.22
CA SER A 630 -19.58 -23.09 27.38
C SER A 630 -19.42 -23.63 28.82
N ARG A 631 -18.23 -23.45 29.40
CA ARG A 631 -17.90 -23.86 30.77
C ARG A 631 -18.71 -23.13 31.85
N LEU A 632 -18.91 -21.81 31.70
CA LEU A 632 -19.66 -21.00 32.68
C LEU A 632 -21.17 -21.14 32.50
N ASN A 633 -21.64 -21.30 31.27
CA ASN A 633 -23.05 -21.50 30.95
C ASN A 633 -23.61 -22.79 31.58
N VAL A 634 -22.79 -23.84 31.71
CA VAL A 634 -23.18 -25.08 32.41
C VAL A 634 -23.34 -24.84 33.92
N ILE A 635 -22.43 -24.06 34.53
CA ILE A 635 -22.43 -23.78 35.98
C ILE A 635 -23.57 -22.83 36.37
N TYR A 636 -23.77 -21.74 35.63
CA TYR A 636 -24.72 -20.66 35.97
C TYR A 636 -26.06 -20.76 35.25
N ARG A 637 -26.42 -21.93 34.70
CA ARG A 637 -27.62 -22.11 33.86
C ARG A 637 -28.91 -21.58 34.49
N ARG A 638 -29.11 -21.82 35.79
CA ARG A 638 -30.32 -21.42 36.53
C ARG A 638 -30.38 -19.90 36.74
N GLU A 639 -29.26 -19.31 37.20
CA GLU A 639 -29.13 -17.87 37.43
C GLU A 639 -29.29 -17.05 36.15
N LEU A 640 -28.72 -17.54 35.04
CA LEU A 640 -28.86 -16.92 33.72
C LEU A 640 -30.32 -16.95 33.22
N LYS A 641 -31.08 -18.00 33.52
CA LYS A 641 -32.51 -18.10 33.15
C LYS A 641 -33.34 -17.03 33.88
N HIS A 642 -33.17 -16.90 35.20
CA HIS A 642 -33.86 -15.89 36.00
C HIS A 642 -33.50 -14.46 35.57
N THR A 643 -32.21 -14.20 35.38
CA THR A 643 -31.72 -12.89 34.95
C THR A 643 -32.30 -12.48 33.59
N ASN A 644 -32.39 -13.41 32.64
CA ASN A 644 -33.00 -13.17 31.34
C ASN A 644 -34.49 -12.82 31.41
N TYR A 645 -35.25 -13.44 32.33
CA TYR A 645 -36.66 -13.09 32.54
C TYR A 645 -36.81 -11.70 33.17
N CYS A 646 -35.98 -11.35 34.15
CA CYS A 646 -35.99 -10.01 34.74
C CYS A 646 -35.76 -8.91 33.69
N PHE A 647 -34.74 -9.06 32.84
CA PHE A 647 -34.47 -8.10 31.76
C PHE A 647 -35.58 -8.06 30.71
N LEU A 648 -36.16 -9.21 30.36
CA LEU A 648 -37.28 -9.27 29.41
C LEU A 648 -38.50 -8.48 29.94
N THR A 649 -38.83 -8.63 31.23
CA THR A 649 -39.93 -7.90 31.88
C THR A 649 -39.71 -6.39 31.83
N LEU A 650 -38.49 -5.92 32.10
CA LEU A 650 -38.15 -4.48 32.01
C LEU A 650 -38.36 -3.94 30.60
N TYR A 651 -38.00 -4.70 29.56
CA TYR A 651 -38.19 -4.28 28.17
C TYR A 651 -39.65 -4.27 27.73
N VAL A 652 -40.48 -5.20 28.22
CA VAL A 652 -41.92 -5.18 27.97
C VAL A 652 -42.55 -3.95 28.61
N LEU A 653 -42.15 -3.61 29.84
CA LEU A 653 -42.62 -2.41 30.52
C LEU A 653 -42.21 -1.13 29.77
N GLU A 654 -40.96 -1.04 29.33
CA GLU A 654 -40.46 0.08 28.52
C GLU A 654 -41.30 0.27 27.24
N ALA A 655 -41.58 -0.82 26.51
CA ALA A 655 -42.36 -0.79 25.28
C ALA A 655 -43.81 -0.34 25.54
N LEU A 656 -44.45 -0.84 26.60
CA LEU A 656 -45.81 -0.44 26.98
C LEU A 656 -45.91 1.05 27.34
N LEU A 657 -44.92 1.58 28.08
CA LEU A 657 -44.86 3.00 28.42
C LEU A 657 -44.70 3.88 27.17
N LYS A 658 -43.83 3.51 26.23
CA LYS A 658 -43.65 4.23 24.95
C LYS A 658 -44.90 4.19 24.08
N ILE A 659 -45.58 3.05 24.00
CA ILE A 659 -46.85 2.91 23.25
C ILE A 659 -47.95 3.78 23.88
N ALA A 660 -48.05 3.80 25.21
CA ALA A 660 -49.02 4.65 25.91
C ALA A 660 -48.75 6.15 25.67
N ALA A 661 -47.49 6.57 25.67
CA ALA A 661 -47.09 7.96 25.46
C ALA A 661 -47.27 8.44 23.99
N MET A 662 -46.83 7.65 23.01
CA MET A 662 -46.75 8.08 21.59
C MET A 662 -47.92 7.59 20.71
N ARG A 663 -48.72 6.62 21.18
CA ARG A 663 -49.93 6.11 20.48
C ARG A 663 -49.67 5.68 19.03
N LYS A 664 -50.29 6.36 18.06
CA LYS A 664 -50.15 6.04 16.62
C LYS A 664 -48.76 6.38 16.09
N ASP A 665 -48.14 7.43 16.63
CA ASP A 665 -46.82 7.90 16.19
C ASP A 665 -45.70 6.93 16.64
N PHE A 666 -45.98 6.07 17.63
CA PHE A 666 -45.07 4.98 18.02
C PHE A 666 -44.69 4.10 16.82
N PHE A 667 -45.65 3.78 15.95
CA PHE A 667 -45.46 2.89 14.81
C PHE A 667 -44.82 3.59 13.59
N SER A 668 -44.82 4.93 13.57
CA SER A 668 -44.13 5.72 12.54
C SER A 668 -42.62 5.76 12.75
N HIS A 669 -42.15 5.60 13.99
CA HIS A 669 -40.72 5.59 14.31
C HIS A 669 -40.08 4.22 14.10
N THR A 670 -39.16 4.13 13.13
CA THR A 670 -38.42 2.91 12.77
C THR A 670 -37.66 2.29 13.94
N TRP A 671 -37.09 3.11 14.83
CA TRP A 671 -36.33 2.64 16.00
C TRP A 671 -37.22 1.97 17.05
N ASN A 672 -38.41 2.52 17.30
CA ASN A 672 -39.37 1.97 18.25
C ASN A 672 -39.94 0.63 17.76
N LEU A 673 -40.19 0.51 16.45
CA LEU A 673 -40.59 -0.74 15.80
C LEU A 673 -39.51 -1.82 15.94
N PHE A 674 -38.24 -1.46 15.78
CA PHE A 674 -37.10 -2.36 15.96
C PHE A 674 -36.97 -2.85 17.41
N GLU A 675 -37.08 -1.95 18.39
CA GLU A 675 -37.06 -2.34 19.82
C GLU A 675 -38.21 -3.30 20.16
N LEU A 676 -39.41 -3.07 19.62
CA LEU A 676 -40.57 -3.94 19.79
C LEU A 676 -40.37 -5.33 19.15
N ALA A 677 -39.77 -5.41 17.96
CA ALA A 677 -39.47 -6.70 17.34
C ALA A 677 -38.49 -7.54 18.18
N ILE A 678 -37.51 -6.89 18.81
CA ILE A 678 -36.55 -7.54 19.72
C ILE A 678 -37.24 -8.04 20.99
N THR A 679 -38.17 -7.28 21.58
CA THR A 679 -38.91 -7.73 22.77
C THR A 679 -39.79 -8.93 22.45
N LEU A 680 -40.52 -8.89 21.33
CA LEU A 680 -41.35 -10.00 20.84
C LEU A 680 -40.54 -11.29 20.63
N THR A 681 -39.37 -11.17 19.99
CA THR A 681 -38.46 -12.32 19.81
C THR A 681 -37.98 -12.88 21.15
N GLY A 682 -37.78 -12.00 22.14
CA GLY A 682 -37.45 -12.41 23.50
C GLY A 682 -38.57 -13.16 24.23
N ILE A 683 -39.82 -12.75 24.03
CA ILE A 683 -41.01 -13.44 24.55
C ILE A 683 -41.15 -14.81 23.89
N LEU A 684 -40.97 -14.89 22.57
CA LEU A 684 -41.02 -16.15 21.83
C LEU A 684 -39.97 -17.15 22.33
N TYR A 685 -38.74 -16.69 22.59
CA TYR A 685 -37.69 -17.53 23.18
C TYR A 685 -38.06 -18.06 24.56
N ALA A 686 -38.59 -17.19 25.43
CA ALA A 686 -39.02 -17.57 26.77
C ALA A 686 -40.06 -18.69 26.72
N ILE A 687 -41.05 -18.55 25.84
CA ILE A 687 -42.11 -19.55 25.62
C ILE A 687 -41.52 -20.87 25.10
N LEU A 688 -40.64 -20.83 24.09
CA LEU A 688 -40.01 -22.03 23.53
C LEU A 688 -39.13 -22.77 24.53
N THR A 689 -38.44 -22.04 25.41
CA THR A 689 -37.61 -22.62 26.48
C THR A 689 -38.45 -23.36 27.52
N GLU A 690 -39.65 -22.88 27.84
CA GLU A 690 -40.58 -23.59 28.74
C GLU A 690 -41.25 -24.79 28.05
N ILE A 691 -41.48 -24.74 26.73
CA ILE A 691 -42.02 -25.87 25.97
C ILE A 691 -41.01 -27.03 25.88
N GLU A 692 -39.71 -26.75 25.70
CA GLU A 692 -38.66 -27.77 25.71
C GLU A 692 -38.56 -28.48 27.08
N ALA A 693 -38.82 -27.76 28.18
CA ALA A 693 -38.89 -28.36 29.51
C ALA A 693 -40.05 -29.36 29.67
N LEU A 694 -41.09 -29.25 28.85
CA LEU A 694 -42.29 -30.11 28.90
C LEU A 694 -42.28 -31.24 27.86
N LYS A 695 -41.61 -31.08 26.71
CA LYS A 695 -41.54 -32.10 25.64
C LYS A 695 -40.15 -32.17 25.00
N TYR A 696 -39.54 -33.35 25.08
CA TYR A 696 -38.24 -33.71 24.49
C TYR A 696 -38.32 -33.88 22.95
N ILE A 697 -38.78 -32.84 22.23
CA ILE A 697 -38.92 -32.89 20.76
C ILE A 697 -37.64 -32.33 20.12
N PHE A 698 -36.94 -33.18 19.36
CA PHE A 698 -35.64 -32.89 18.73
C PHE A 698 -35.64 -31.68 17.77
N ALA A 699 -36.78 -31.38 17.13
CA ALA A 699 -36.94 -30.22 16.25
C ALA A 699 -36.93 -28.88 17.00
N VAL A 700 -37.28 -28.88 18.29
CA VAL A 700 -37.34 -27.66 19.12
C VAL A 700 -35.93 -27.21 19.51
N THR A 701 -34.99 -28.13 19.71
CA THR A 701 -33.60 -27.84 20.12
C THR A 701 -32.82 -27.08 19.03
N GLU A 702 -33.05 -27.36 17.74
CA GLU A 702 -32.45 -26.61 16.62
C GLU A 702 -32.94 -25.16 16.56
N VAL A 703 -34.26 -24.98 16.74
CA VAL A 703 -34.90 -23.66 16.77
C VAL A 703 -34.40 -22.85 17.96
N ILE A 704 -34.12 -23.48 19.10
CA ILE A 704 -33.58 -22.79 20.29
C ILE A 704 -32.14 -22.32 20.09
N VAL A 705 -31.27 -23.09 19.43
CA VAL A 705 -29.90 -22.65 19.09
C VAL A 705 -29.95 -21.46 18.13
N PHE A 706 -30.82 -21.52 17.11
CA PHE A 706 -31.03 -20.41 16.19
C PHE A 706 -31.55 -19.16 16.91
N ILE A 707 -32.55 -19.30 17.78
CA ILE A 707 -33.09 -18.15 18.53
C ILE A 707 -32.07 -17.63 19.56
N LYS A 708 -31.21 -18.47 20.14
CA LYS A 708 -30.09 -18.04 20.99
C LYS A 708 -29.10 -17.16 20.21
N LEU A 709 -28.87 -17.44 18.92
CA LEU A 709 -28.12 -16.54 18.03
C LEU A 709 -28.87 -15.23 17.75
N VAL A 710 -30.18 -15.28 17.53
CA VAL A 710 -31.03 -14.10 17.31
C VAL A 710 -31.05 -13.17 18.54
N GLN A 711 -30.81 -13.67 19.75
CA GLN A 711 -30.72 -12.84 20.95
C GLN A 711 -29.55 -11.84 20.95
N PHE A 712 -28.50 -12.09 20.16
CA PHE A 712 -27.42 -11.12 19.98
C PHE A 712 -27.89 -9.81 19.32
N ILE A 713 -29.04 -9.82 18.63
CA ILE A 713 -29.69 -8.60 18.12
C ILE A 713 -30.01 -7.62 19.27
N ARG A 714 -30.18 -8.09 20.51
CA ARG A 714 -30.38 -7.21 21.69
C ARG A 714 -29.20 -6.27 21.93
N ILE A 715 -27.98 -6.67 21.57
CA ILE A 715 -26.77 -5.84 21.66
C ILE A 715 -26.87 -4.64 20.71
N LEU A 716 -27.59 -4.77 19.59
CA LEU A 716 -27.81 -3.66 18.65
C LEU A 716 -28.61 -2.51 19.27
N ARG A 717 -29.27 -2.69 20.42
CA ARG A 717 -29.91 -1.57 21.14
C ARG A 717 -28.89 -0.53 21.64
N ILE A 718 -27.66 -0.95 21.91
CA ILE A 718 -26.54 -0.04 22.25
C ILE A 718 -26.22 0.89 21.07
N PHE A 719 -26.55 0.49 19.85
CA PHE A 719 -26.31 1.30 18.66
C PHE A 719 -27.00 2.66 18.73
N LYS A 720 -28.11 2.84 19.47
CA LYS A 720 -28.72 4.15 19.72
C LYS A 720 -27.72 5.15 20.34
N LEU A 721 -26.91 4.68 21.29
CA LEU A 721 -25.92 5.49 22.00
C LEU A 721 -24.70 5.81 21.13
N ILE A 722 -24.28 4.86 20.30
CA ILE A 722 -23.06 4.97 19.48
C ILE A 722 -23.37 5.67 18.14
N ALA A 723 -24.60 5.61 17.63
CA ALA A 723 -25.01 6.14 16.33
C ALA A 723 -24.54 7.58 16.02
N PRO A 724 -24.64 8.58 16.92
CA PRO A 724 -24.13 9.93 16.64
C PRO A 724 -22.59 9.96 16.51
N LYS A 725 -21.87 9.18 17.33
CA LYS A 725 -20.41 9.02 17.19
C LYS A 725 -20.06 8.26 15.91
N VAL A 726 -20.82 7.24 15.55
CA VAL A 726 -20.67 6.49 14.29
C VAL A 726 -20.91 7.42 13.10
N LEU A 727 -21.91 8.30 13.16
CA LEU A 727 -22.19 9.28 12.11
C LEU A 727 -21.02 10.26 11.94
N GLN A 728 -20.46 10.79 13.03
CA GLN A 728 -19.25 11.62 12.98
C GLN A 728 -18.05 10.86 12.38
N ILE A 729 -17.88 9.58 12.73
CA ILE A 729 -16.83 8.72 12.16
C ILE A 729 -17.07 8.48 10.67
N ILE A 730 -18.33 8.28 10.25
CA ILE A 730 -18.72 8.10 8.85
C ILE A 730 -18.47 9.38 8.07
N ASP A 731 -18.87 10.55 8.58
CA ASP A 731 -18.63 11.83 7.90
C ASP A 731 -17.12 12.11 7.78
N LYS A 732 -16.34 11.82 8.83
CA LYS A 732 -14.86 11.88 8.77
C LYS A 732 -14.29 10.90 7.74
N ARG A 733 -14.83 9.69 7.66
CA ARG A 733 -14.43 8.67 6.67
C ARG A 733 -14.81 9.08 5.25
N VAL A 734 -15.99 9.67 5.04
CA VAL A 734 -16.42 10.20 3.73
C VAL A 734 -15.50 11.32 3.28
N SER A 735 -15.14 12.25 4.17
CA SER A 735 -14.16 13.30 3.87
C SER A 735 -12.77 12.73 3.53
N HIS A 736 -12.30 11.75 4.31
CA HIS A 736 -11.05 11.04 4.02
C HIS A 736 -11.09 10.30 2.67
N GLN A 737 -12.24 9.71 2.31
CA GLN A 737 -12.41 9.03 1.03
C GLN A 737 -12.45 10.01 -0.16
N LYS A 738 -13.01 11.22 0.01
CA LYS A 738 -12.92 12.29 -0.99
C LYS A 738 -11.48 12.77 -1.18
N THR A 739 -10.75 12.93 -0.07
CA THR A 739 -9.30 13.23 -0.06
C THR A 739 -8.52 12.14 -0.81
N PHE A 740 -8.88 10.87 -0.57
CA PHE A 740 -8.30 9.71 -1.24
C PHE A 740 -8.58 9.70 -2.75
N TRP A 741 -9.82 9.98 -3.16
CA TRP A 741 -10.18 10.08 -4.57
C TRP A 741 -9.47 11.23 -5.28
N TYR A 742 -9.38 12.39 -4.62
CA TYR A 742 -8.59 13.52 -5.10
C TYR A 742 -7.13 13.11 -5.35
N GLY A 743 -6.51 12.40 -4.40
CA GLY A 743 -5.15 11.87 -4.53
C GLY A 743 -4.99 10.91 -5.71
N ILE A 744 -5.91 9.95 -5.90
CA ILE A 744 -5.91 9.02 -7.05
C ILE A 744 -5.98 9.79 -8.36
N LEU A 745 -6.90 10.75 -8.46
CA LEU A 745 -7.16 11.48 -9.69
C LEU A 745 -5.97 12.36 -10.08
N LYS A 746 -5.41 13.09 -9.10
CA LYS A 746 -4.17 13.86 -9.29
C LYS A 746 -3.01 12.95 -9.70
N GLY A 747 -2.84 11.81 -9.03
CA GLY A 747 -1.77 10.87 -9.37
C GLY A 747 -1.93 10.23 -10.75
N TYR A 748 -3.16 9.99 -11.20
CA TYR A 748 -3.48 9.54 -12.54
C TYR A 748 -3.15 10.59 -13.59
N VAL A 749 -3.52 11.87 -13.36
CA VAL A 749 -3.13 13.00 -14.24
C VAL A 749 -1.61 13.10 -14.34
N GLN A 750 -0.89 13.04 -13.22
CA GLN A 750 0.57 13.05 -13.21
C GLN A 750 1.17 11.83 -13.93
N GLY A 751 0.55 10.65 -13.80
CA GLY A 751 0.99 9.43 -14.48
C GLY A 751 0.86 9.52 -15.99
N GLU A 752 -0.24 10.08 -16.50
CA GLU A 752 -0.42 10.32 -17.95
C GLU A 752 0.58 11.39 -18.45
N ALA A 753 0.82 12.45 -17.67
CA ALA A 753 1.80 13.49 -18.00
C ALA A 753 3.24 12.94 -18.06
N ASP A 754 3.63 12.11 -17.09
CA ASP A 754 4.96 11.48 -17.05
C ASP A 754 5.17 10.57 -18.26
N VAL A 755 4.16 9.77 -18.65
CA VAL A 755 4.22 8.88 -19.82
C VAL A 755 4.39 9.66 -21.12
N MET A 756 3.75 10.83 -21.22
CA MET A 756 3.88 11.69 -22.39
C MET A 756 5.34 12.10 -22.65
N THR A 757 6.16 12.26 -21.61
CA THR A 757 7.59 12.62 -21.74
C THR A 757 8.46 11.48 -22.28
N ILE A 758 8.06 10.22 -22.08
CA ILE A 758 8.83 9.03 -22.48
C ILE A 758 8.20 8.26 -23.64
N ILE A 759 7.11 8.77 -24.24
CA ILE A 759 6.37 8.06 -25.28
C ILE A 759 7.23 7.75 -26.51
N ASP A 760 8.22 8.59 -26.76
CA ASP A 760 9.20 8.43 -27.85
C ASP A 760 10.12 7.22 -27.63
N GLN A 761 10.35 6.85 -26.38
CA GLN A 761 11.13 5.66 -26.00
C GLN A 761 10.26 4.40 -25.99
N ILE A 762 8.94 4.53 -25.88
CA ILE A 762 8.00 3.41 -25.81
C ILE A 762 7.80 2.78 -27.20
N THR A 763 7.73 3.60 -28.26
CA THR A 763 7.36 3.16 -29.61
C THR A 763 8.35 3.56 -30.70
N SER A 764 8.79 2.59 -31.51
CA SER A 764 9.61 2.86 -32.70
C SER A 764 8.79 3.30 -33.92
N SER A 765 7.49 2.97 -33.98
CA SER A 765 6.59 3.32 -35.09
C SER A 765 5.90 4.67 -34.87
N LYS A 766 6.06 5.58 -35.84
CA LYS A 766 5.45 6.93 -35.86
C LYS A 766 3.90 6.87 -35.79
N GLN A 767 3.28 5.88 -36.44
CA GLN A 767 1.81 5.71 -36.43
C GLN A 767 1.30 5.31 -35.05
N ILE A 768 1.98 4.37 -34.39
CA ILE A 768 1.62 3.90 -33.04
C ILE A 768 1.81 5.03 -32.02
N LYS A 769 2.93 5.76 -32.12
CA LYS A 769 3.19 6.97 -31.32
C LYS A 769 2.02 7.94 -31.36
N GLN A 770 1.52 8.28 -32.55
CA GLN A 770 0.39 9.20 -32.72
C GLN A 770 -0.91 8.68 -32.08
N ILE A 771 -1.22 7.39 -32.23
CA ILE A 771 -2.42 6.78 -31.63
C ILE A 771 -2.34 6.83 -30.10
N LEU A 772 -1.17 6.53 -29.53
CA LEU A 772 -0.96 6.55 -28.08
C LEU A 772 -0.97 7.97 -27.52
N LEU A 773 -0.32 8.93 -28.19
CA LEU A 773 -0.36 10.34 -27.80
C LEU A 773 -1.78 10.88 -27.74
N LYS A 774 -2.59 10.67 -28.80
CA LYS A 774 -4.01 11.05 -28.82
C LYS A 774 -4.78 10.43 -27.66
N ARG A 775 -4.44 9.19 -27.27
CA ARG A 775 -5.10 8.50 -26.16
C ARG A 775 -4.71 9.07 -24.80
N VAL A 776 -3.42 9.25 -24.54
CA VAL A 776 -2.87 9.80 -23.29
C VAL A 776 -3.43 11.21 -23.06
N ILE A 777 -3.38 12.08 -24.07
CA ILE A 777 -3.91 13.46 -24.00
C ILE A 777 -5.41 13.44 -23.68
N ARG A 778 -6.20 12.59 -24.35
CA ARG A 778 -7.64 12.48 -24.09
C ARG A 778 -7.93 12.01 -22.67
N ASN A 779 -7.20 11.01 -22.17
CA ASN A 779 -7.35 10.49 -20.81
C ASN A 779 -6.98 11.55 -19.77
N MET A 780 -5.85 12.24 -19.98
CA MET A 780 -5.38 13.33 -19.13
C MET A 780 -6.42 14.44 -19.07
N LYS A 781 -6.92 14.92 -20.23
CA LYS A 781 -7.95 15.96 -20.31
C LYS A 781 -9.22 15.59 -19.53
N HIS A 782 -9.71 14.36 -19.70
CA HIS A 782 -10.89 13.89 -18.98
C HIS A 782 -10.64 13.82 -17.46
N ALA A 783 -9.45 13.39 -17.04
CA ALA A 783 -9.10 13.33 -15.62
C ALA A 783 -8.93 14.71 -15.00
N THR A 784 -8.33 15.67 -15.72
CA THR A 784 -8.22 17.07 -15.28
C THR A 784 -9.61 17.72 -15.14
N LYS A 785 -10.54 17.43 -16.06
CA LYS A 785 -11.92 17.91 -15.97
C LYS A 785 -12.64 17.41 -14.71
N GLU A 786 -12.57 16.10 -14.44
CA GLU A 786 -13.14 15.52 -13.22
C GLU A 786 -12.46 16.05 -11.95
N LEU A 787 -11.16 16.36 -12.02
CA LEU A 787 -10.41 16.95 -10.91
C LEU A 787 -10.95 18.36 -10.62
N GLY A 788 -11.21 19.14 -11.66
CA GLY A 788 -11.83 20.46 -11.54
C GLY A 788 -13.21 20.43 -10.90
N TYR A 789 -14.07 19.48 -11.27
CA TYR A 789 -15.37 19.31 -10.60
C TYR A 789 -15.22 18.98 -9.11
N LEU A 790 -14.24 18.14 -8.75
CA LEU A 790 -13.99 17.80 -7.35
C LEU A 790 -13.45 18.99 -6.54
N GLU A 791 -12.61 19.84 -7.14
CA GLU A 791 -12.13 21.08 -6.52
C GLU A 791 -13.26 22.09 -6.33
N TYR A 792 -14.16 22.19 -7.30
CA TYR A 792 -15.33 23.06 -7.23
C TYR A 792 -16.31 22.62 -6.14
N ASP A 793 -16.66 21.32 -6.08
CA ASP A 793 -17.58 20.79 -5.08
C ASP A 793 -16.99 20.83 -3.66
N HIS A 794 -15.67 20.64 -3.53
CA HIS A 794 -14.97 20.47 -2.25
C HIS A 794 -13.63 21.25 -2.18
N PRO A 795 -13.66 22.59 -2.19
CA PRO A 795 -12.44 23.41 -2.26
C PRO A 795 -11.55 23.26 -1.02
N GLU A 796 -12.16 23.08 0.15
CA GLU A 796 -11.50 22.77 1.42
C GLU A 796 -10.57 21.55 1.33
N ILE A 797 -11.01 20.50 0.63
CA ILE A 797 -10.24 19.26 0.48
C ILE A 797 -9.06 19.51 -0.46
N ALA A 798 -9.29 20.22 -1.58
CA ALA A 798 -8.27 20.54 -2.56
C ALA A 798 -7.11 21.34 -1.92
N VAL A 799 -7.43 22.41 -1.19
CA VAL A 799 -6.42 23.24 -0.49
C VAL A 799 -5.68 22.41 0.55
N THR A 800 -6.38 21.59 1.33
CA THR A 800 -5.77 20.73 2.34
C THR A 800 -4.79 19.73 1.72
N VAL A 801 -5.18 19.05 0.63
CA VAL A 801 -4.31 18.07 -0.04
C VAL A 801 -3.11 18.74 -0.69
N LYS A 802 -3.32 19.80 -1.50
CA LYS A 802 -2.23 20.55 -2.15
C LYS A 802 -1.21 21.03 -1.11
N THR A 803 -1.68 21.61 0.00
CA THR A 803 -0.80 22.10 1.07
C THR A 803 0.00 20.97 1.73
N LYS A 804 -0.65 19.84 2.06
CA LYS A 804 0.03 18.69 2.67
C LYS A 804 1.08 18.08 1.75
N GLU A 805 0.77 18.00 0.46
CA GLU A 805 1.68 17.51 -0.55
C GLU A 805 2.92 18.39 -0.68
N GLU A 806 2.74 19.71 -0.79
CA GLU A 806 3.87 20.66 -0.87
C GLU A 806 4.75 20.58 0.38
N ILE A 807 4.15 20.49 1.58
CA ILE A 807 4.91 20.29 2.82
C ILE A 807 5.72 18.98 2.77
N ASN A 808 5.13 17.89 2.30
CA ASN A 808 5.83 16.60 2.16
C ASN A 808 6.98 16.68 1.15
N VAL A 809 6.78 17.33 0.01
CA VAL A 809 7.84 17.56 -0.99
C VAL A 809 9.00 18.34 -0.37
N MET A 810 8.71 19.40 0.39
CA MET A 810 9.74 20.19 1.07
C MET A 810 10.49 19.39 2.15
N LEU A 811 9.78 18.59 2.96
CA LEU A 811 10.40 17.75 3.99
C LEU A 811 11.25 16.61 3.38
N ASN A 812 10.80 16.03 2.27
CA ASN A 812 11.57 15.03 1.53
C ASN A 812 12.82 15.64 0.90
N MET A 813 12.71 16.85 0.35
CA MET A 813 13.87 17.59 -0.15
C MET A 813 14.89 17.87 0.97
N ALA A 814 14.44 18.31 2.14
CA ALA A 814 15.31 18.51 3.30
C ALA A 814 16.03 17.21 3.70
N ARG A 815 15.35 16.07 3.60
CA ARG A 815 15.92 14.75 3.87
C ARG A 815 16.97 14.33 2.83
N GLU A 816 16.71 14.57 1.55
CA GLU A 816 17.68 14.30 0.48
C GLU A 816 18.92 15.20 0.58
N ILE A 817 18.74 16.47 0.92
CA ILE A 817 19.85 17.39 1.22
C ILE A 817 20.68 16.85 2.39
N LEU A 818 20.03 16.39 3.47
CA LEU A 818 20.71 15.83 4.63
C LEU A 818 21.52 14.57 4.28
N LYS A 819 20.95 13.65 3.49
CA LYS A 819 21.66 12.47 2.99
C LYS A 819 22.87 12.86 2.14
N ALA A 820 22.70 13.81 1.23
CA ALA A 820 23.78 14.30 0.38
C ALA A 820 24.91 14.94 1.20
N PHE A 821 24.57 15.71 2.26
CA PHE A 821 25.57 16.26 3.18
C PHE A 821 26.28 15.18 3.98
N GLY A 822 25.58 14.11 4.40
CA GLY A 822 26.18 12.95 5.05
C GLY A 822 27.14 12.20 4.13
N LEU A 823 26.75 11.93 2.88
CA LEU A 823 27.59 11.24 1.88
C LEU A 823 28.84 12.06 1.51
N LYS A 824 28.72 13.39 1.48
CA LYS A 824 29.85 14.31 1.24
C LYS A 824 30.73 14.53 2.48
N GLY A 825 30.37 13.96 3.63
CA GLY A 825 31.08 14.17 4.90
C GLY A 825 30.98 15.59 5.47
N ILE A 826 30.00 16.40 5.02
CA ILE A 826 29.78 17.77 5.52
C ILE A 826 29.18 17.75 6.93
N ILE A 827 28.37 16.73 7.24
CA ILE A 827 27.68 16.57 8.53
C ILE A 827 28.06 15.21 9.12
N HIS A 828 28.33 15.17 10.43
CA HIS A 828 28.64 13.92 11.11
C HIS A 828 27.39 13.04 11.27
N LYS A 829 27.54 11.70 11.32
CA LYS A 829 26.40 10.77 11.42
C LYS A 829 25.45 11.08 12.59
N ILE A 830 26.00 11.55 13.73
CA ILE A 830 25.21 11.90 14.93
C ILE A 830 24.34 13.13 14.67
N GLU A 831 24.90 14.19 14.09
CA GLU A 831 24.17 15.41 13.71
C GLU A 831 23.11 15.09 12.67
N SER A 832 23.45 14.26 11.68
CA SER A 832 22.49 13.77 10.70
C SER A 832 21.32 13.01 11.33
N ALA A 833 21.57 12.18 12.35
CA ALA A 833 20.52 11.47 13.07
C ALA A 833 19.61 12.43 13.85
N GLN A 834 20.17 13.46 14.48
CA GLN A 834 19.40 14.48 15.20
C GLN A 834 18.52 15.31 14.26
N ILE A 835 19.05 15.78 13.13
CA ILE A 835 18.27 16.54 12.14
C ILE A 835 17.19 15.65 11.53
N SER A 836 17.51 14.38 11.23
CA SER A 836 16.53 13.41 10.76
C SER A 836 15.38 13.21 11.76
N LYS A 837 15.67 13.22 13.08
CA LYS A 837 14.66 13.13 14.13
C LYS A 837 13.74 14.37 14.14
N LEU A 838 14.28 15.57 13.92
CA LEU A 838 13.48 16.80 13.80
C LEU A 838 12.56 16.78 12.57
N ILE A 839 13.07 16.37 11.41
CA ILE A 839 12.26 16.22 10.19
C ILE A 839 11.13 15.21 10.42
N THR A 840 11.43 14.08 11.07
CA THR A 840 10.45 13.04 11.38
C THR A 840 9.38 13.53 12.37
N ALA A 841 9.78 14.31 13.38
CA ALA A 841 8.85 14.90 14.33
C ALA A 841 7.90 15.91 13.66
N LYS A 842 8.41 16.78 12.78
CA LYS A 842 7.58 17.72 12.02
C LYS A 842 6.60 17.01 11.10
N LYS A 843 7.02 15.92 10.48
CA LYS A 843 6.14 15.09 9.66
C LYS A 843 5.02 14.43 10.49
N LYS A 844 5.33 13.98 11.71
CA LYS A 844 4.33 13.42 12.63
C LYS A 844 3.27 14.46 13.02
N GLU A 845 3.70 15.67 13.36
CA GLU A 845 2.81 16.79 13.68
C GLU A 845 1.80 17.05 12.54
N MET A 846 2.23 16.95 11.28
CA MET A 846 1.37 17.17 10.10
C MET A 846 0.36 16.03 9.83
N LEU A 847 0.76 14.79 10.10
CA LEU A 847 -0.14 13.62 10.03
C LEU A 847 -1.24 13.70 11.09
N GLU A 848 -0.88 14.17 12.29
CA GLU A 848 -1.81 14.35 13.42
C GLU A 848 -2.70 15.59 13.25
N SER A 849 -2.21 16.64 12.57
CA SER A 849 -3.03 17.81 12.19
C SER A 849 -3.97 17.42 11.03
N THR A 850 -5.07 16.76 11.37
CA THR A 850 -6.16 16.44 10.43
C THR A 850 -7.16 17.60 10.26
N SER A 851 -6.75 18.85 10.51
CA SER A 851 -7.60 20.00 10.30
C SER A 851 -7.78 20.26 8.81
N ILE A 852 -9.04 20.32 8.38
CA ILE A 852 -9.42 20.81 7.05
C ILE A 852 -9.01 22.28 7.00
N ILE A 853 -8.20 22.65 6.00
CA ILE A 853 -7.74 24.02 5.78
C ILE A 853 -8.85 24.75 5.02
N ARG A 854 -9.25 25.92 5.53
CA ARG A 854 -10.24 26.76 4.87
C ARG A 854 -9.66 27.31 3.55
N PRO A 855 -10.46 27.47 2.48
CA PRO A 855 -10.01 28.13 1.27
C PRO A 855 -9.55 29.56 1.56
N LEU A 856 -8.54 30.00 0.79
CA LEU A 856 -7.98 31.35 0.88
C LEU A 856 -9.03 32.41 0.55
N THR A 857 -9.03 33.49 1.30
CA THR A 857 -9.80 34.69 0.96
C THR A 857 -9.13 35.47 -0.17
N VAL A 858 -9.88 36.34 -0.87
CA VAL A 858 -9.35 37.14 -2.01
C VAL A 858 -8.12 37.96 -1.62
N GLU A 859 -8.09 38.48 -0.39
CA GLU A 859 -6.97 39.25 0.17
C GLU A 859 -5.73 38.38 0.38
N GLU A 860 -5.92 37.15 0.86
CA GLU A 860 -4.84 36.19 1.06
C GLU A 860 -4.30 35.65 -0.29
N VAL A 861 -5.14 35.51 -1.33
CA VAL A 861 -4.69 35.07 -2.66
C VAL A 861 -3.60 36.00 -3.21
N LEU A 862 -3.80 37.32 -3.14
CA LEU A 862 -2.80 38.30 -3.58
C LEU A 862 -1.49 38.19 -2.79
N TYR A 863 -1.57 37.86 -1.50
CA TYR A 863 -0.38 37.66 -0.65
C TYR A 863 0.50 36.48 -1.11
N HIS A 864 -0.09 35.47 -1.76
CA HIS A 864 0.62 34.28 -2.22
C HIS A 864 1.14 34.37 -3.66
N ILE A 865 0.88 35.47 -4.38
CA ILE A 865 1.35 35.64 -5.76
C ILE A 865 2.87 35.85 -5.79
N PRO A 866 3.64 35.04 -6.55
CA PRO A 866 5.10 35.07 -6.53
C PRO A 866 5.72 36.44 -6.85
N TRP A 867 5.15 37.19 -7.79
CA TRP A 867 5.71 38.48 -8.21
C TRP A 867 5.35 39.66 -7.29
N LEU A 868 4.44 39.47 -6.33
CA LEU A 868 4.16 40.44 -5.26
C LEU A 868 5.10 40.27 -4.04
N ASP A 869 5.74 39.10 -3.89
CA ASP A 869 6.81 38.82 -2.92
C ASP A 869 6.48 39.22 -1.47
N LYS A 870 5.19 39.09 -1.09
CA LYS A 870 4.68 39.45 0.25
C LYS A 870 4.95 40.90 0.65
N ASN A 871 5.19 41.80 -0.31
CA ASN A 871 5.35 43.21 -0.03
C ASN A 871 3.96 43.87 0.13
N GLN A 872 3.65 44.30 1.35
CA GLN A 872 2.34 44.84 1.69
C GLN A 872 1.99 46.09 0.86
N ASP A 873 2.98 46.92 0.51
CA ASP A 873 2.75 48.13 -0.27
C ASP A 873 2.32 47.80 -1.71
N HIS A 874 2.95 46.81 -2.33
CA HIS A 874 2.59 46.35 -3.68
C HIS A 874 1.22 45.67 -3.69
N ILE A 875 0.92 44.87 -2.66
CA ILE A 875 -0.36 44.18 -2.52
C ILE A 875 -1.48 45.21 -2.36
N ASN A 876 -1.33 46.15 -1.43
CA ASN A 876 -2.31 47.21 -1.19
C ASN A 876 -2.53 48.06 -2.45
N PHE A 877 -1.45 48.39 -3.18
CA PHE A 877 -1.54 49.10 -4.45
C PHE A 877 -2.40 48.34 -5.45
N ILE A 878 -2.06 47.08 -5.76
CA ILE A 878 -2.81 46.26 -6.71
C ILE A 878 -4.27 46.07 -6.28
N GLN A 879 -4.51 45.89 -4.97
CA GLN A 879 -5.83 45.70 -4.40
C GLN A 879 -6.74 46.92 -4.57
N GLU A 880 -6.20 48.14 -4.65
CA GLU A 880 -6.99 49.38 -4.78
C GLU A 880 -7.92 49.38 -6.00
N LYS A 881 -7.49 48.78 -7.12
CA LYS A 881 -8.31 48.68 -8.36
C LYS A 881 -8.60 47.25 -8.80
N ALA A 882 -8.26 46.25 -8.00
CA ALA A 882 -8.62 44.86 -8.27
C ALA A 882 -10.13 44.66 -8.04
N LYS A 883 -10.81 43.98 -8.96
CA LYS A 883 -12.25 43.70 -8.87
C LYS A 883 -12.50 42.20 -8.81
N VAL A 884 -13.41 41.76 -7.95
CA VAL A 884 -13.91 40.38 -8.00
C VAL A 884 -15.02 40.30 -9.04
N VAL A 885 -14.83 39.46 -10.06
CA VAL A 885 -15.79 39.25 -11.15
C VAL A 885 -16.24 37.80 -11.15
N THR A 886 -17.55 37.61 -11.08
CA THR A 886 -18.22 36.30 -11.14
C THR A 886 -18.73 36.05 -12.56
N PHE A 887 -18.38 34.92 -13.14
CA PHE A 887 -18.86 34.45 -14.43
C PHE A 887 -19.75 33.22 -14.26
N ASP A 888 -20.91 33.23 -14.92
CA ASP A 888 -21.78 32.07 -14.96
C ASP A 888 -21.25 30.97 -15.89
N CYS A 889 -21.70 29.74 -15.65
CA CYS A 889 -21.34 28.59 -16.47
C CYS A 889 -21.75 28.81 -17.93
N GLY A 890 -20.84 28.53 -18.86
CA GLY A 890 -20.99 28.71 -20.30
C GLY A 890 -20.55 30.09 -20.82
N ASN A 891 -20.32 31.07 -19.95
CA ASN A 891 -19.91 32.40 -20.38
C ASN A 891 -18.42 32.44 -20.77
N GLY A 892 -18.11 33.15 -21.86
CA GLY A 892 -16.76 33.47 -22.26
C GLY A 892 -16.16 34.57 -21.38
N VAL A 893 -14.91 34.39 -20.93
CA VAL A 893 -14.12 35.44 -20.26
C VAL A 893 -13.52 36.39 -21.31
N PHE A 894 -13.00 35.84 -22.40
CA PHE A 894 -12.50 36.54 -23.59
C PHE A 894 -12.39 35.56 -24.76
N GLU A 895 -12.31 36.07 -25.99
CA GLU A 895 -12.15 35.30 -27.22
C GLU A 895 -10.72 35.42 -27.81
N GLU A 896 -10.32 34.42 -28.60
CA GLU A 896 -9.05 34.43 -29.33
C GLU A 896 -9.01 35.64 -30.29
N GLY A 897 -7.96 36.46 -30.16
CA GLY A 897 -7.77 37.70 -30.92
C GLY A 897 -8.15 38.97 -30.16
N ASP A 898 -8.84 38.86 -29.02
CA ASP A 898 -9.18 40.02 -28.18
C ASP A 898 -7.93 40.74 -27.66
N GLU A 899 -7.98 42.07 -27.53
CA GLU A 899 -6.93 42.82 -26.85
C GLU A 899 -6.91 42.51 -25.34
N PRO A 900 -5.72 42.44 -24.71
CA PRO A 900 -5.62 42.14 -23.29
C PRO A 900 -6.18 43.28 -22.44
N GLN A 901 -7.32 43.04 -21.79
CA GLN A 901 -7.94 44.01 -20.88
C GLN A 901 -7.28 44.05 -19.50
N GLY A 902 -6.64 42.96 -19.08
CA GLY A 902 -6.02 42.81 -17.77
C GLY A 902 -5.67 41.37 -17.45
N ILE A 903 -5.36 41.13 -16.18
CA ILE A 903 -5.00 39.82 -15.65
C ILE A 903 -6.19 39.26 -14.86
N TYR A 904 -6.53 37.99 -15.05
CA TYR A 904 -7.58 37.29 -14.32
C TYR A 904 -6.95 36.22 -13.43
N ILE A 905 -7.13 36.33 -12.11
CA ILE A 905 -6.69 35.31 -11.15
C ILE A 905 -7.91 34.50 -10.75
N ILE A 906 -7.90 33.19 -10.97
CA ILE A 906 -9.04 32.32 -10.63
C ILE A 906 -9.04 32.10 -9.11
N ILE A 907 -10.07 32.60 -8.43
CA ILE A 907 -10.28 32.37 -6.99
C ILE A 907 -11.00 31.03 -6.81
N SER A 908 -12.07 30.78 -7.56
CA SER A 908 -12.88 29.57 -7.51
C SER A 908 -13.46 29.24 -8.88
N GLY A 909 -13.71 27.96 -9.16
CA GLY A 909 -14.26 27.47 -10.43
C GLY A 909 -13.22 26.96 -11.43
N MET A 910 -13.71 26.56 -12.60
CA MET A 910 -12.93 25.97 -13.70
C MET A 910 -13.17 26.72 -15.01
N VAL A 911 -12.07 27.11 -15.66
CA VAL A 911 -12.07 27.77 -16.96
C VAL A 911 -11.46 26.83 -18.00
N LYS A 912 -12.09 26.72 -19.16
CA LYS A 912 -11.63 25.97 -20.32
C LYS A 912 -11.01 26.94 -21.33
N LEU A 913 -9.75 26.71 -21.66
CA LEU A 913 -9.03 27.40 -22.72
C LEU A 913 -9.15 26.58 -24.01
N GLU A 914 -9.56 27.21 -25.11
CA GLU A 914 -9.61 26.58 -26.43
C GLU A 914 -8.89 27.44 -27.47
N ARG A 915 -8.18 26.80 -28.39
CA ARG A 915 -7.55 27.47 -29.54
C ARG A 915 -8.17 27.01 -30.85
N SER A 916 -8.53 27.95 -31.72
CA SER A 916 -9.19 27.63 -33.00
C SER A 916 -8.21 27.22 -34.12
N LYS A 917 -6.97 27.73 -34.10
CA LYS A 917 -5.89 27.38 -35.05
C LYS A 917 -4.52 27.32 -34.36
N PRO A 918 -3.66 26.34 -34.65
CA PRO A 918 -2.26 26.42 -34.27
C PRO A 918 -1.60 27.57 -35.06
N GLY A 919 -1.50 28.74 -34.45
CA GLY A 919 -0.78 29.87 -35.03
C GLY A 919 0.69 29.53 -35.26
N LEU A 920 1.23 30.04 -36.37
CA LEU A 920 2.61 29.93 -36.84
C LEU A 920 3.64 30.29 -35.74
N GLY A 921 3.98 29.36 -34.85
CA GLY A 921 4.97 29.63 -33.80
C GLY A 921 5.09 28.68 -32.60
N ILE A 922 4.37 27.55 -32.51
CA ILE A 922 4.55 26.63 -31.36
C ILE A 922 4.83 25.16 -31.73
N ASP A 923 4.59 24.70 -32.97
CA ASP A 923 4.92 23.33 -33.39
C ASP A 923 5.72 23.27 -34.70
N GLN A 924 6.98 23.70 -34.64
CA GLN A 924 8.01 23.21 -35.57
C GLN A 924 9.10 22.48 -34.80
N MET A 925 8.73 21.36 -34.19
CA MET A 925 9.57 20.17 -34.23
C MET A 925 8.86 19.15 -35.13
N VAL A 926 9.21 19.23 -36.42
CA VAL A 926 9.06 18.28 -37.53
C VAL A 926 8.80 19.12 -38.79
N GLU A 927 9.85 19.79 -39.28
CA GLU A 927 9.95 20.03 -40.72
C GLU A 927 10.51 18.76 -41.38
N SER A 928 9.60 17.81 -41.58
CA SER A 928 9.61 16.98 -42.77
C SER A 928 8.17 16.98 -43.27
N LYS A 929 7.92 17.68 -44.38
CA LYS A 929 6.64 17.82 -45.08
C LYS A 929 5.70 16.63 -44.86
N GLU A 930 4.63 16.80 -44.10
CA GLU A 930 3.43 15.95 -44.19
C GLU A 930 2.26 16.64 -43.48
N LYS A 931 1.20 16.89 -44.26
CA LYS A 931 -0.09 17.42 -43.81
C LYS A 931 -0.79 16.39 -42.91
N ASP A 932 -1.71 16.91 -42.08
CA ASP A 932 -2.81 16.22 -41.37
C ASP A 932 -2.52 15.75 -39.92
N PHE A 933 -2.94 16.57 -38.94
CA PHE A 933 -4.06 16.31 -38.01
C PHE A 933 -4.13 17.47 -36.99
N LEU A 934 -5.18 18.31 -37.07
CA LEU A 934 -5.48 19.39 -36.13
C LEU A 934 -5.74 18.84 -34.72
N ILE A 935 -4.80 19.00 -33.81
CA ILE A 935 -5.07 18.87 -32.37
C ILE A 935 -5.56 20.25 -31.91
N ILE A 936 -6.81 20.32 -31.48
CA ILE A 936 -7.34 21.51 -30.80
C ILE A 936 -6.78 21.47 -29.38
N ASP A 937 -5.82 22.36 -29.08
CA ASP A 937 -5.31 22.52 -27.72
C ASP A 937 -6.43 23.03 -26.83
N THR A 938 -6.85 22.18 -25.90
CA THR A 938 -7.95 22.44 -24.99
C THR A 938 -7.48 22.14 -23.57
N ASP A 939 -7.14 23.19 -22.84
CA ASP A 939 -6.61 23.12 -21.49
C ASP A 939 -7.67 23.54 -20.47
N TYR A 940 -7.59 22.98 -19.26
CA TYR A 940 -8.46 23.35 -18.14
C TYR A 940 -7.63 24.05 -17.08
N MET A 941 -8.07 25.24 -16.67
CA MET A 941 -7.48 26.03 -15.62
C MET A 941 -8.31 25.97 -14.34
N LEU A 942 -7.61 25.88 -13.20
CA LEU A 942 -8.19 25.66 -11.88
C LEU A 942 -7.93 26.86 -10.94
N SER A 943 -8.52 26.81 -9.74
CA SER A 943 -8.29 27.80 -8.69
C SER A 943 -6.81 27.99 -8.37
N GLY A 944 -6.38 29.25 -8.31
CA GLY A 944 -5.01 29.70 -8.07
C GLY A 944 -4.21 30.05 -9.33
N GLU A 945 -4.73 29.72 -10.52
CA GLU A 945 -4.05 30.04 -11.79
C GLU A 945 -4.35 31.47 -12.26
N ILE A 946 -3.42 32.02 -13.04
CA ILE A 946 -3.43 33.40 -13.51
C ILE A 946 -3.44 33.42 -15.03
N ILE A 947 -4.40 34.12 -15.61
CA ILE A 947 -4.63 34.25 -17.05
C ILE A 947 -4.25 35.66 -17.50
N GLY A 948 -3.54 35.75 -18.64
CA GLY A 948 -3.23 37.02 -19.30
C GLY A 948 -1.92 37.69 -18.87
N GLU A 949 -1.09 37.05 -18.02
CA GLU A 949 0.20 37.62 -17.58
C GLU A 949 1.11 37.96 -18.77
N ILE A 950 1.33 37.00 -19.67
CA ILE A 950 2.22 37.18 -20.83
C ILE A 950 1.64 38.18 -21.84
N ASN A 951 0.32 38.17 -22.05
CA ASN A 951 -0.38 39.07 -22.96
C ASN A 951 -0.31 40.52 -22.46
N CYS A 952 -0.43 40.75 -21.15
CA CYS A 952 -0.30 42.09 -20.58
C CYS A 952 1.13 42.63 -20.64
N LEU A 953 2.14 41.76 -20.48
CA LEU A 953 3.56 42.14 -20.55
C LEU A 953 4.04 42.44 -21.98
N THR A 954 3.58 41.64 -22.96
CA THR A 954 3.99 41.75 -24.37
C THR A 954 3.08 42.68 -25.18
N ASN A 955 1.91 43.02 -24.63
CA ASN A 955 0.84 43.74 -25.31
C ASN A 955 0.30 43.01 -26.57
N GLU A 956 0.47 41.67 -26.63
CA GLU A 956 -0.06 40.82 -27.70
C GLU A 956 -1.53 40.42 -27.45
N PRO A 957 -2.34 40.23 -28.51
CA PRO A 957 -3.72 39.77 -28.39
C PRO A 957 -3.82 38.39 -27.74
N MET A 958 -4.97 38.08 -27.14
CA MET A 958 -5.25 36.80 -26.50
C MET A 958 -5.10 35.66 -27.51
N LYS A 959 -4.26 34.67 -27.18
CA LYS A 959 -3.93 33.54 -28.07
C LYS A 959 -4.93 32.37 -27.99
N TYR A 960 -5.89 32.46 -27.07
CA TYR A 960 -6.85 31.40 -26.73
C TYR A 960 -8.19 32.06 -26.39
N SER A 961 -9.29 31.32 -26.54
CA SER A 961 -10.60 31.68 -25.99
C SER A 961 -10.77 31.03 -24.62
N ALA A 962 -11.28 31.77 -23.64
CA ALA A 962 -11.52 31.27 -22.29
C ALA A 962 -13.02 31.17 -22.02
N THR A 963 -13.52 30.00 -21.64
CA THR A 963 -14.94 29.72 -21.38
C THR A 963 -15.13 29.08 -20.00
N CYS A 964 -16.14 29.51 -19.25
CA CYS A 964 -16.39 28.99 -17.90
C CYS A 964 -17.16 27.67 -17.97
N GLU A 965 -16.65 26.59 -17.39
CA GLU A 965 -17.35 25.29 -17.31
C GLU A 965 -18.12 25.13 -15.98
N THR A 966 -17.77 25.92 -14.97
CA THR A 966 -18.52 26.07 -13.72
C THR A 966 -18.83 27.55 -13.51
N VAL A 967 -19.49 27.89 -12.39
CA VAL A 967 -19.44 29.27 -11.91
C VAL A 967 -17.99 29.58 -11.52
N VAL A 968 -17.45 30.70 -12.02
CA VAL A 968 -16.05 31.09 -11.81
C VAL A 968 -16.00 32.45 -11.13
N GLU A 969 -15.28 32.52 -10.01
CA GLU A 969 -14.93 33.78 -9.35
C GLU A 969 -13.48 34.12 -9.69
N THR A 970 -13.24 35.32 -10.22
CA THR A 970 -11.91 35.80 -10.58
C THR A 970 -11.59 37.12 -9.89
N CYS A 971 -10.33 37.33 -9.54
CA CYS A 971 -9.80 38.65 -9.22
C CYS A 971 -9.22 39.25 -10.51
N PHE A 972 -9.88 40.27 -11.04
CA PHE A 972 -9.48 40.99 -12.24
C PHE A 972 -8.63 42.20 -11.88
N ILE A 973 -7.42 42.28 -12.45
CA ILE A 973 -6.51 43.41 -12.35
C ILE A 973 -6.47 44.12 -13.71
N PRO A 974 -6.97 45.35 -13.81
CA PRO A 974 -6.97 46.09 -15.08
C PRO A 974 -5.55 46.34 -15.61
N LYS A 975 -5.38 46.22 -16.92
CA LYS A 975 -4.09 46.48 -17.59
C LYS A 975 -3.56 47.88 -17.27
N THR A 976 -4.39 48.92 -17.35
CA THR A 976 -3.98 50.30 -17.04
C THR A 976 -3.32 50.42 -15.67
N HIS A 977 -3.91 49.75 -14.67
CA HIS A 977 -3.40 49.73 -13.31
C HIS A 977 -2.11 48.92 -13.15
N LEU A 978 -1.96 47.83 -13.91
CA LEU A 978 -0.72 47.04 -13.96
C LEU A 978 0.45 47.89 -14.49
N TYR A 979 0.22 48.68 -15.55
CA TYR A 979 1.23 49.59 -16.09
C TYR A 979 1.55 50.76 -15.15
N ASP A 980 0.55 51.26 -14.40
CA ASP A 980 0.79 52.21 -13.32
C ASP A 980 1.70 51.60 -12.24
N ALA A 981 1.48 50.31 -11.89
CA ALA A 981 2.33 49.58 -10.96
C ALA A 981 3.78 49.46 -11.45
N PHE A 982 3.99 49.15 -12.74
CA PHE A 982 5.33 49.08 -13.33
C PHE A 982 6.09 50.40 -13.27
N LYS A 983 5.37 51.52 -13.42
CA LYS A 983 5.95 52.87 -13.33
C LYS A 983 6.25 53.29 -11.89
N GLN A 984 5.31 53.09 -10.96
CA GLN A 984 5.41 53.59 -9.57
C GLN A 984 6.21 52.67 -8.65
N CYS A 985 6.10 51.35 -8.78
CA CYS A 985 6.74 50.38 -7.88
C CYS A 985 8.18 50.01 -8.32
N SER A 986 8.79 50.78 -9.24
CA SER A 986 10.03 50.44 -9.99
C SER A 986 9.87 49.15 -10.83
N PRO A 987 10.72 48.85 -11.85
CA PRO A 987 10.52 47.70 -12.74
C PRO A 987 10.70 46.32 -12.06
N LEU A 988 10.73 46.27 -10.72
CA LEU A 988 10.80 45.06 -9.91
C LEU A 988 9.61 44.12 -10.14
N ILE A 989 8.39 44.64 -10.26
CA ILE A 989 7.19 43.80 -10.47
C ILE A 989 7.24 43.17 -11.86
N GLU A 990 7.52 43.97 -12.90
CA GLU A 990 7.64 43.51 -14.28
C GLU A 990 8.74 42.43 -14.42
N HIS A 991 9.92 42.70 -13.88
CA HIS A 991 11.02 41.73 -13.86
C HIS A 991 10.65 40.44 -13.12
N LYS A 992 9.94 40.52 -11.98
CA LYS A 992 9.49 39.33 -11.24
C LYS A 992 8.43 38.53 -11.98
N MET A 993 7.53 39.18 -12.73
CA MET A 993 6.59 38.49 -13.61
C MET A 993 7.32 37.72 -14.70
N TRP A 994 8.30 38.37 -15.37
CA TRP A 994 9.18 37.71 -16.32
C TRP A 994 9.92 36.53 -15.68
N LEU A 995 10.45 36.69 -14.47
CA LEU A 995 11.16 35.63 -13.75
C LEU A 995 10.26 34.42 -13.50
N LYS A 996 9.01 34.63 -13.07
CA LYS A 996 8.02 33.56 -12.88
C LYS A 996 7.75 32.81 -14.19
N ILE A 997 7.48 33.54 -15.28
CA ILE A 997 7.21 32.95 -16.61
C ILE A 997 8.44 32.18 -17.11
N GLY A 998 9.62 32.80 -16.97
CA GLY A 998 10.89 32.22 -17.37
C GLY A 998 11.20 30.93 -16.64
N LEU A 999 10.98 30.88 -15.32
CA LEU A 999 11.13 29.67 -14.50
C LEU A 999 10.17 28.55 -14.95
N ALA A 1000 8.90 28.88 -15.22
CA ALA A 1000 7.92 27.90 -15.66
C ALA A 1000 8.28 27.29 -17.02
N ILE A 1001 8.63 28.12 -18.01
CA ILE A 1001 9.06 27.69 -19.36
C ILE A 1001 10.35 26.86 -19.26
N THR A 1002 11.32 27.35 -18.48
CA THR A 1002 12.60 26.69 -18.27
C THR A 1002 12.42 25.30 -17.67
N ALA A 1003 11.63 25.19 -16.59
CA ALA A 1003 11.40 23.93 -15.93
C ALA A 1003 10.67 22.91 -16.83
N ARG A 1004 9.81 23.38 -17.74
CA ARG A 1004 9.15 22.54 -18.75
C ARG A 1004 10.15 22.05 -19.80
N LYS A 1005 10.94 22.97 -20.40
CA LYS A 1005 11.90 22.63 -21.46
C LYS A 1005 13.02 21.70 -20.99
N ILE A 1006 13.48 21.89 -19.76
CA ILE A 1006 14.48 21.00 -19.16
C ILE A 1006 13.92 19.59 -18.98
N ARG A 1007 12.65 19.44 -18.57
CA ARG A 1007 11.99 18.13 -18.43
C ARG A 1007 11.82 17.40 -19.78
N GLU A 1008 11.61 18.14 -20.86
CA GLU A 1008 11.53 17.58 -22.22
C GLU A 1008 12.90 17.07 -22.69
N HIS A 1009 13.99 17.82 -22.43
CA HIS A 1009 15.33 17.49 -22.94
C HIS A 1009 16.17 16.56 -22.04
N LEU A 1010 15.94 16.53 -20.72
CA LEU A 1010 16.71 15.72 -19.76
C LEU A 1010 15.86 14.59 -19.17
N SER A 1011 15.26 13.77 -20.03
CA SER A 1011 14.40 12.65 -19.63
C SER A 1011 15.09 11.60 -18.74
N TYR A 1012 16.43 11.62 -18.66
CA TYR A 1012 17.24 10.69 -17.87
C TYR A 1012 17.72 11.25 -16.53
N GLU A 1013 17.67 12.57 -16.30
CA GLU A 1013 18.04 13.14 -15.00
C GLU A 1013 16.81 13.22 -14.09
N ASP A 1014 16.89 12.60 -12.91
CA ASP A 1014 15.88 12.78 -11.88
C ASP A 1014 15.80 14.27 -11.49
N TRP A 1015 14.57 14.79 -11.38
CA TRP A 1015 14.29 16.15 -10.89
C TRP A 1015 14.63 16.27 -9.39
N ASN A 1016 15.92 16.27 -9.08
CA ASN A 1016 16.45 16.20 -7.74
C ASN A 1016 16.72 17.61 -7.18
N TYR A 1017 16.99 17.70 -5.87
CA TYR A 1017 17.30 18.96 -5.18
C TYR A 1017 18.44 19.74 -5.85
N LYS A 1018 19.39 19.03 -6.49
CA LYS A 1018 20.49 19.62 -7.27
C LYS A 1018 19.98 20.42 -8.47
N MET A 1019 18.99 19.90 -9.20
CA MET A 1019 18.41 20.59 -10.35
C MET A 1019 17.61 21.81 -9.89
N GLN A 1020 16.83 21.67 -8.82
CA GLN A 1020 16.07 22.79 -8.25
C GLN A 1020 17.00 23.91 -7.71
N LEU A 1021 18.14 23.55 -7.14
CA LEU A 1021 19.20 24.52 -6.78
C LEU A 1021 19.83 25.20 -8.00
N LYS A 1022 19.96 24.50 -9.14
CA LYS A 1022 20.41 25.16 -10.38
C LYS A 1022 19.37 26.19 -10.83
N LEU A 1023 18.08 25.87 -10.70
CA LEU A 1023 16.98 26.78 -11.06
C LEU A 1023 16.85 28.00 -10.14
N SER A 1024 17.39 27.97 -8.92
CA SER A 1024 17.40 29.17 -8.07
C SER A 1024 18.38 30.24 -8.55
N ASN A 1025 19.33 29.90 -9.42
CA ASN A 1025 20.34 30.81 -9.95
C ASN A 1025 20.02 31.20 -11.40
N ILE A 1026 18.83 31.77 -11.58
CA ILE A 1026 18.32 32.22 -12.87
C ILE A 1026 18.18 33.74 -12.87
N TYR A 1027 18.57 34.37 -13.98
CA TYR A 1027 18.22 35.74 -14.29
C TYR A 1027 17.73 35.83 -15.74
N ILE A 1028 17.07 36.95 -16.05
CA ILE A 1028 16.52 37.22 -17.37
C ILE A 1028 17.31 38.35 -18.01
N GLU A 1029 17.61 38.16 -19.28
CA GLU A 1029 18.36 39.11 -20.08
C GLU A 1029 17.60 39.46 -21.35
N ASP A 1030 17.69 40.73 -21.72
CA ASP A 1030 17.13 41.29 -22.94
C ASP A 1030 18.13 41.18 -24.08
N ILE A 1031 17.68 40.65 -25.21
CA ILE A 1031 18.54 40.52 -26.39
C ILE A 1031 18.11 41.52 -27.45
N PRO A 1032 18.89 42.59 -27.66
CA PRO A 1032 18.55 43.62 -28.62
C PRO A 1032 18.73 43.12 -30.06
N VAL A 1033 17.99 43.74 -30.98
CA VAL A 1033 18.06 43.45 -32.43
C VAL A 1033 19.35 43.98 -33.05
N THR A 1034 19.93 45.04 -32.48
CA THR A 1034 21.03 45.79 -33.10
C THR A 1034 22.43 45.29 -32.73
N THR A 1035 22.58 44.54 -31.64
CA THR A 1035 23.90 44.10 -31.15
C THR A 1035 23.97 42.59 -31.00
N LYS A 1036 25.09 42.01 -31.41
CA LYS A 1036 25.42 40.61 -31.15
C LYS A 1036 25.75 40.44 -29.67
N THR A 1037 25.13 39.48 -29.01
CA THR A 1037 25.36 39.16 -27.59
C THR A 1037 26.06 37.81 -27.47
N ASP A 1038 27.15 37.79 -26.71
CA ASP A 1038 27.80 36.55 -26.26
C ASP A 1038 27.01 36.00 -25.06
N ILE A 1039 26.63 34.71 -25.10
CA ILE A 1039 25.71 34.15 -24.08
C ILE A 1039 26.35 33.09 -23.20
N TYR A 1040 27.26 32.29 -23.75
CA TYR A 1040 27.85 31.15 -23.05
C TYR A 1040 29.25 31.51 -22.53
N ASP A 1041 29.32 31.84 -21.24
CA ASP A 1041 30.57 31.94 -20.46
C ASP A 1041 30.87 30.64 -19.70
N GLU A 1042 32.06 30.52 -19.10
CA GLU A 1042 32.46 29.36 -18.25
C GLU A 1042 31.48 29.04 -17.12
N ASN A 1043 30.65 30.01 -16.71
CA ASN A 1043 29.71 29.90 -15.60
C ASN A 1043 28.26 29.62 -16.03
N VAL A 1044 27.97 29.57 -17.33
CA VAL A 1044 26.61 29.38 -17.86
C VAL A 1044 26.37 27.92 -18.20
N ILE A 1045 25.29 27.35 -17.64
CA ILE A 1045 24.91 25.94 -17.85
C ILE A 1045 23.96 25.81 -19.05
N TYR A 1046 22.87 26.58 -19.03
CA TYR A 1046 21.82 26.53 -20.04
C TYR A 1046 21.27 27.91 -20.33
N VAL A 1047 20.93 28.13 -21.60
CA VAL A 1047 20.33 29.35 -22.10
C VAL A 1047 19.01 28.99 -22.78
N ILE A 1048 17.91 29.58 -22.32
CA ILE A 1048 16.56 29.25 -22.81
C ILE A 1048 15.90 30.51 -23.32
N LEU A 1049 15.59 30.52 -24.61
CA LEU A 1049 14.80 31.55 -25.24
C LEU A 1049 13.35 31.41 -24.78
N ILE A 1050 12.84 32.41 -24.05
CA ILE A 1050 11.50 32.37 -23.44
C ILE A 1050 10.46 33.18 -24.23
N HIS A 1051 10.89 34.21 -24.95
CA HIS A 1051 10.02 35.02 -25.80
C HIS A 1051 10.84 35.68 -26.93
N GLY A 1052 10.23 35.87 -28.09
CA GLY A 1052 10.88 36.40 -29.29
C GLY A 1052 11.56 35.34 -30.16
N ALA A 1053 12.38 35.82 -31.10
CA ALA A 1053 13.18 34.99 -31.99
C ALA A 1053 14.63 35.48 -32.02
N VAL A 1054 15.57 34.54 -32.08
CA VAL A 1054 17.01 34.82 -32.15
C VAL A 1054 17.64 34.14 -33.35
N GLU A 1055 18.65 34.79 -33.91
CA GLU A 1055 19.49 34.26 -34.97
C GLU A 1055 20.85 33.86 -34.40
N ASP A 1056 21.28 32.63 -34.70
CA ASP A 1056 22.66 32.17 -34.48
C ASP A 1056 23.58 32.90 -35.46
N CYS A 1057 24.49 33.73 -34.92
CA CYS A 1057 25.40 34.53 -35.74
C CYS A 1057 26.45 33.69 -36.48
N GLN A 1058 26.72 32.46 -36.03
CA GLN A 1058 27.69 31.55 -36.65
C GLN A 1058 27.04 30.65 -37.70
N LEU A 1059 25.92 30.00 -37.33
CA LEU A 1059 25.24 29.04 -38.20
C LEU A 1059 24.15 29.66 -39.07
N ARG A 1060 23.82 30.96 -38.89
CA ARG A 1060 22.72 31.65 -39.57
C ARG A 1060 21.38 30.93 -39.43
N LYS A 1061 21.18 30.27 -38.27
CA LYS A 1061 20.00 29.47 -37.96
C LYS A 1061 19.09 30.25 -37.03
N PHE A 1062 17.79 30.23 -37.31
CA PHE A 1062 16.79 30.93 -36.53
C PHE A 1062 16.18 30.01 -35.47
N TYR A 1063 16.09 30.50 -34.24
CA TYR A 1063 15.42 29.84 -33.12
C TYR A 1063 14.25 30.70 -32.64
N ARG A 1064 13.09 30.08 -32.43
CA ARG A 1064 11.88 30.76 -31.93
C ARG A 1064 11.51 30.27 -30.54
N ALA A 1065 11.08 31.18 -29.68
CA ALA A 1065 10.67 30.83 -28.33
C ALA A 1065 9.44 29.90 -28.30
N PRO A 1066 9.32 28.98 -27.32
CA PRO A 1066 10.32 28.65 -26.31
C PRO A 1066 11.33 27.59 -26.80
N PHE A 1067 12.64 27.86 -26.69
CA PHE A 1067 13.68 26.97 -27.20
C PHE A 1067 14.93 26.93 -26.31
N LEU A 1068 15.55 25.75 -26.15
CA LEU A 1068 16.85 25.60 -25.47
C LEU A 1068 17.97 25.86 -26.48
N ILE A 1069 18.70 26.97 -26.31
CA ILE A 1069 19.77 27.34 -27.23
C ILE A 1069 20.94 26.36 -27.05
N PRO A 1070 21.44 25.71 -28.12
CA PRO A 1070 22.52 24.73 -28.00
C PRO A 1070 23.79 25.35 -27.44
N ILE A 1071 24.56 24.59 -26.66
CA ILE A 1071 25.83 25.03 -26.08
C ILE A 1071 26.87 25.38 -27.18
N THR A 1072 26.68 24.84 -28.40
CA THR A 1072 27.51 25.17 -29.57
C THR A 1072 27.28 26.59 -30.10
N CYS A 1073 26.23 27.29 -29.66
CA CYS A 1073 25.86 28.62 -30.13
C CYS A 1073 26.38 29.69 -29.17
N HIS A 1074 27.51 30.32 -29.50
CA HIS A 1074 28.15 31.31 -28.62
C HIS A 1074 27.58 32.73 -28.75
N GLN A 1075 27.20 33.13 -29.98
CA GLN A 1075 26.71 34.47 -30.31
C GLN A 1075 25.32 34.42 -30.91
N ILE A 1076 24.41 35.22 -30.34
CA ILE A 1076 23.07 35.41 -30.90
C ILE A 1076 22.74 36.88 -31.10
N GLN A 1077 21.75 37.11 -31.94
CA GLN A 1077 21.18 38.42 -32.20
C GLN A 1077 19.67 38.31 -32.18
N GLY A 1078 18.99 39.27 -31.53
CA GLY A 1078 17.53 39.33 -31.54
C GLY A 1078 17.01 39.68 -32.93
N ILE A 1079 15.84 39.13 -33.30
CA ILE A 1079 15.17 39.45 -34.57
C ILE A 1079 13.95 40.33 -34.33
N GLU A 1080 13.30 40.13 -33.19
CA GLU A 1080 12.10 40.83 -32.77
C GLU A 1080 12.47 41.91 -31.75
N ASP A 1081 11.75 43.03 -31.77
CA ASP A 1081 11.97 44.20 -30.89
C ASP A 1081 11.97 43.83 -29.39
N PHE A 1082 11.37 42.70 -29.05
CA PHE A 1082 11.18 42.25 -27.69
C PHE A 1082 11.58 40.77 -27.53
N THR A 1083 12.88 40.52 -27.36
CA THR A 1083 13.44 39.16 -27.24
C THR A 1083 14.03 38.94 -25.84
N LYS A 1084 13.54 37.92 -25.13
CA LYS A 1084 13.90 37.62 -23.73
C LYS A 1084 14.50 36.22 -23.61
N VAL A 1085 15.59 36.12 -22.86
CA VAL A 1085 16.29 34.86 -22.61
C VAL A 1085 16.50 34.65 -21.11
N VAL A 1086 16.38 33.40 -20.67
CA VAL A 1086 16.71 32.93 -19.32
C VAL A 1086 18.10 32.29 -19.36
N ILE A 1087 18.97 32.73 -18.46
CA ILE A 1087 20.33 32.18 -18.30
C ILE A 1087 20.44 31.50 -16.94
N ILE A 1088 20.91 30.25 -16.94
CA ILE A 1088 21.14 29.44 -15.74
C ILE A 1088 22.63 29.39 -15.42
N GLN A 1089 23.03 29.81 -14.22
CA GLN A 1089 24.44 29.87 -13.82
C GLN A 1089 24.87 28.79 -12.80
N THR A 1090 26.15 28.43 -12.81
CA THR A 1090 26.76 27.57 -11.80
C THR A 1090 26.82 28.23 -10.41
N PRO A 1091 26.53 27.51 -9.31
CA PRO A 1091 26.42 28.08 -7.96
C PRO A 1091 27.73 28.54 -7.29
N THR A 1092 28.88 28.45 -7.96
CA THR A 1092 30.21 28.71 -7.39
C THR A 1092 30.47 30.17 -7.02
N ASN A 1093 29.66 31.14 -7.49
CA ASN A 1093 30.00 32.56 -7.37
C ASN A 1093 29.00 33.44 -6.58
N MET A 1094 28.45 32.94 -5.46
CA MET A 1094 27.66 33.80 -4.54
C MET A 1094 28.46 34.91 -3.84
N LYS A 1095 29.81 34.90 -3.91
CA LYS A 1095 30.64 35.89 -3.20
C LYS A 1095 30.67 37.28 -3.85
N ALA A 1096 30.41 37.41 -5.15
CA ALA A 1096 30.43 38.71 -5.83
C ALA A 1096 29.08 39.46 -5.77
N PHE A 1097 27.95 38.75 -5.73
CA PHE A 1097 26.62 39.37 -5.90
C PHE A 1097 26.09 40.07 -4.65
N ARG A 1098 26.52 39.66 -3.44
CA ARG A 1098 26.08 40.29 -2.17
C ARG A 1098 26.57 41.72 -1.97
N TRP A 1099 27.58 42.19 -2.71
CA TRP A 1099 28.17 43.52 -2.49
C TRP A 1099 27.46 44.66 -3.25
N ASN A 1100 26.74 44.37 -4.34
CA ASN A 1100 26.15 45.42 -5.19
C ASN A 1100 24.74 45.89 -4.78
N ILE A 1101 24.02 45.13 -3.93
CA ILE A 1101 22.67 45.55 -3.46
C ILE A 1101 22.74 46.71 -2.45
N ARG A 1102 23.91 46.96 -1.82
CA ARG A 1102 24.09 48.14 -0.93
C ARG A 1102 24.22 49.48 -1.67
N LYS A 1103 24.29 49.50 -3.01
CA LYS A 1103 24.39 50.75 -3.79
C LYS A 1103 23.06 51.34 -4.26
N PHE A 1104 21.92 50.65 -4.03
CA PHE A 1104 20.58 51.13 -4.38
C PHE A 1104 19.67 51.31 -3.16
N ILE A 1105 20.20 51.92 -2.09
CA ILE A 1105 19.38 52.51 -1.03
C ILE A 1105 19.51 54.03 -1.19
N PRO A 1106 18.44 54.78 -1.48
CA PRO A 1106 18.52 56.23 -1.52
C PRO A 1106 18.84 56.75 -0.12
N LYS A 1107 19.87 57.60 0.00
CA LYS A 1107 20.18 58.33 1.23
C LYS A 1107 19.01 59.27 1.53
N HIS A 1108 18.19 58.94 2.51
CA HIS A 1108 17.21 59.86 3.04
C HIS A 1108 17.93 61.03 3.73
N LYS A 1109 17.73 62.25 3.21
CA LYS A 1109 18.02 63.51 3.92
C LYS A 1109 17.04 63.63 5.09
N SER A 1110 17.57 63.80 6.29
CA SER A 1110 16.82 64.23 7.47
C SER A 1110 16.67 65.75 7.47
N SER A 1111 15.43 66.25 7.42
CA SER A 1111 15.12 67.62 7.85
C SER A 1111 13.69 67.72 8.37
N LEU A 1112 13.57 68.39 9.52
CA LEU A 1112 12.41 69.05 10.15
C LEU A 1112 11.61 68.31 11.25
N THR A 1113 11.99 68.64 12.49
CA THR A 1113 11.14 68.89 13.71
C THR A 1113 10.03 69.94 13.46
N PRO A 1114 8.97 70.17 14.30
CA PRO A 1114 8.94 70.10 15.80
C PRO A 1114 7.62 69.63 16.52
N GLY A 1115 7.71 69.14 17.77
CA GLY A 1115 7.08 69.70 19.01
C GLY A 1115 6.13 68.68 19.68
N LEU A 1116 5.89 68.54 21.00
CA LEU A 1116 6.22 69.27 22.24
C LEU A 1116 5.85 68.39 23.48
N MET A 1117 6.62 68.47 24.60
CA MET A 1117 6.30 68.21 26.05
C MET A 1117 5.83 66.81 26.54
N CYS A 1118 6.20 66.24 27.70
CA CYS A 1118 6.80 66.64 29.01
C CYS A 1118 7.58 65.42 29.61
N GLY A 1119 8.78 65.55 30.18
CA GLY A 1119 9.06 65.64 31.63
C GLY A 1119 9.20 64.26 32.34
N GLY A 1120 10.24 63.87 33.09
CA GLY A 1120 11.45 64.53 33.57
C GLY A 1120 12.43 63.56 34.29
N ALA A 1121 13.64 64.08 34.59
CA ALA A 1121 14.70 63.68 35.55
C ALA A 1121 15.19 62.21 35.56
N GLY A 1122 16.45 61.82 35.30
CA GLY A 1122 17.78 62.40 35.60
C GLY A 1122 18.43 61.66 36.81
N PRO A 1123 19.76 61.62 37.02
CA PRO A 1123 20.88 61.75 36.07
C PRO A 1123 22.13 60.87 36.40
N LEU A 1124 23.25 61.16 35.71
CA LEU A 1124 24.68 61.03 36.09
C LEU A 1124 25.44 59.73 35.73
N GLN A 1125 26.30 59.77 34.68
CA GLN A 1125 27.75 60.16 34.67
C GLN A 1125 28.62 58.98 35.15
N LYS A 1126 29.62 58.47 34.43
CA LYS A 1126 30.87 58.99 33.81
C LYS A 1126 31.70 57.69 33.69
N GLY A 1127 32.53 57.38 32.71
CA GLY A 1127 33.38 58.18 31.87
C GLY A 1127 34.76 57.49 31.86
N LEU A 1128 35.43 57.54 30.69
CA LEU A 1128 36.85 57.31 30.47
C LEU A 1128 37.37 55.86 30.61
N SER A 1129 38.34 55.38 29.83
CA SER A 1129 38.99 55.80 28.58
C SER A 1129 40.06 54.73 28.30
N SER A 1130 40.30 54.40 27.02
CA SER A 1130 41.61 54.24 26.34
C SER A 1130 42.81 53.61 27.09
N HIS A 1131 43.71 52.82 26.52
CA HIS A 1131 44.43 52.91 25.25
C HIS A 1131 45.33 51.64 25.23
N GLN A 1132 45.38 50.85 24.15
CA GLN A 1132 46.35 50.87 23.05
C GLN A 1132 47.54 49.89 23.16
N ASN A 1133 47.79 49.28 22.00
CA ASN A 1133 49.07 48.96 21.37
C ASN A 1133 49.74 47.59 21.59
N GLY A 1134 49.65 46.79 20.50
CA GLY A 1134 50.79 46.44 19.65
C GLY A 1134 51.51 45.13 19.98
N ALA A 1135 52.13 44.40 19.06
CA ALA A 1135 52.22 44.41 17.60
C ALA A 1135 53.02 43.15 17.18
N HIS A 1136 52.91 42.72 15.91
CA HIS A 1136 53.83 41.83 15.15
C HIS A 1136 53.95 40.35 15.58
N SER A 1137 54.20 39.34 14.73
CA SER A 1137 54.19 39.14 13.26
C SER A 1137 54.46 37.64 12.97
N THR A 1138 54.09 37.19 11.77
CA THR A 1138 54.70 36.12 10.92
C THR A 1138 54.56 34.60 11.23
N ALA A 1139 53.95 33.93 10.23
CA ALA A 1139 54.40 32.70 9.54
C ALA A 1139 54.09 31.29 10.08
N THR A 1140 53.10 30.64 9.43
CA THR A 1140 53.08 29.26 8.86
C THR A 1140 53.98 28.16 9.46
N ALA A 1141 53.38 27.09 9.99
CA ALA A 1141 53.51 25.72 9.47
C ALA A 1141 52.69 24.68 10.25
N ARG A 1142 52.24 23.68 9.48
CA ARG A 1142 51.51 22.43 9.71
C ARG A 1142 51.65 21.71 11.08
N SER A 1143 50.49 21.17 11.48
CA SER A 1143 50.19 19.94 12.26
C SER A 1143 51.14 18.74 12.01
N PRO A 1144 51.22 17.67 12.85
CA PRO A 1144 50.10 17.09 13.62
C PRO A 1144 50.38 16.54 15.06
N GLN A 1145 49.25 16.22 15.71
CA GLN A 1145 48.90 15.32 16.86
C GLN A 1145 49.93 14.24 17.32
N PRO A 1146 49.79 13.56 18.50
CA PRO A 1146 48.55 13.33 19.30
C PRO A 1146 48.67 13.31 20.86
N CYS A 1147 47.47 13.15 21.48
CA CYS A 1147 47.16 12.51 22.79
C CYS A 1147 47.55 13.20 24.13
N SER A 1148 46.55 13.55 24.94
CA SER A 1148 46.08 12.73 26.08
C SER A 1148 45.18 13.49 27.09
N LEU A 1149 44.09 12.82 27.48
CA LEU A 1149 43.45 12.73 28.82
C LEU A 1149 43.00 13.96 29.66
N LEU A 1150 41.67 13.97 29.90
CA LEU A 1150 40.95 14.06 31.19
C LEU A 1150 41.19 15.25 32.15
N CYS A 1151 40.12 16.01 32.42
CA CYS A 1151 39.61 16.24 33.78
C CYS A 1151 38.18 16.85 33.81
N ARG A 1152 37.34 16.34 34.72
CA ARG A 1152 36.01 16.85 35.14
C ARG A 1152 36.17 18.00 36.14
N LEU A 1153 35.22 18.95 36.19
CA LEU A 1153 34.31 19.22 37.33
C LEU A 1153 33.65 20.63 37.28
N ASN A 1154 32.31 20.59 37.37
CA ASN A 1154 31.38 21.40 38.17
C ASN A 1154 31.17 22.93 38.01
N SER A 1155 29.89 23.21 37.69
CA SER A 1155 28.91 24.10 38.36
C SER A 1155 29.04 25.62 38.26
N THR A 1156 28.00 26.25 37.69
CA THR A 1156 27.05 27.16 38.38
C THR A 1156 25.95 27.63 37.41
N SER A 1157 24.67 27.51 37.80
CA SER A 1157 23.49 28.21 37.25
C SER A 1157 23.42 29.65 37.84
N PRO A 1158 22.40 30.55 37.60
CA PRO A 1158 21.07 30.40 36.96
C PRO A 1158 20.58 31.61 36.09
N PHE A 1159 19.44 31.48 35.37
CA PHE A 1159 18.20 32.29 35.53
C PHE A 1159 17.21 32.34 34.31
N ASN A 1160 15.94 32.03 34.63
CA ASN A 1160 14.63 32.53 34.17
C ASN A 1160 14.20 32.57 32.68
N CYS A 1161 13.08 31.88 32.40
CA CYS A 1161 11.83 32.59 32.07
C CYS A 1161 10.58 31.77 32.49
N LYS A 1162 9.72 32.40 33.31
CA LYS A 1162 8.39 31.94 33.77
C LYS A 1162 7.29 32.38 32.79
N LYS A 1163 6.32 31.49 32.52
CA LYS A 1163 4.85 31.73 32.52
C LYS A 1163 4.17 30.39 32.16
N SER A 1164 3.71 29.62 33.15
CA SER A 1164 2.34 29.64 33.72
C SER A 1164 1.29 28.92 32.86
N LEU A 1165 1.01 27.66 33.21
CA LEU A 1165 -0.37 27.19 33.42
C LEU A 1165 -0.35 25.98 34.36
N ARG A 1166 -0.87 26.18 35.57
CA ARG A 1166 -1.15 25.14 36.58
C ARG A 1166 -2.45 24.44 36.22
N ILE A 1167 -2.46 23.11 36.25
CA ILE A 1167 -3.61 22.35 36.74
C ILE A 1167 -3.08 21.29 37.71
N ASN A 1168 -3.58 21.34 38.95
CA ASN A 1168 -3.34 20.41 40.04
C ASN A 1168 -3.93 19.04 39.72
N LEU A 1169 -3.16 17.96 39.94
CA LEU A 1169 -3.70 16.68 40.38
C LEU A 1169 -2.84 16.15 41.53
N GLY A 1170 -3.56 15.63 42.52
CA GLY A 1170 -3.13 15.52 43.90
C GLY A 1170 -2.15 14.40 44.23
N LYS A 1171 -1.57 14.60 45.42
CA LYS A 1171 -0.73 13.69 46.19
C LYS A 1171 -1.48 12.40 46.56
N SER A 1172 -0.76 11.29 46.51
CA SER A 1172 -0.65 10.20 47.50
C SER A 1172 -0.31 8.91 46.73
N GLY A 1173 0.61 8.04 47.14
CA GLY A 1173 1.55 8.06 48.23
C GLY A 1173 2.52 6.88 48.07
N LYS A 1174 3.76 7.13 48.51
CA LYS A 1174 4.81 6.22 48.99
C LYS A 1174 5.36 5.06 48.12
N PRO A 1175 6.68 4.83 48.22
CA PRO A 1175 7.41 3.76 47.54
C PRO A 1175 7.48 2.49 48.40
N LEU A 1176 7.67 1.33 47.77
CA LEU A 1176 8.20 0.15 48.45
C LEU A 1176 9.12 -0.63 47.51
N TRP A 1177 10.28 -0.97 48.10
CA TRP A 1177 11.23 -2.01 47.73
C TRP A 1177 10.51 -3.36 47.57
N PHE A 1178 10.98 -4.42 46.91
CA PHE A 1178 12.30 -5.08 46.86
C PHE A 1178 12.17 -6.23 45.81
N PRO A 1179 13.09 -7.21 45.66
CA PRO A 1179 13.39 -7.90 44.40
C PRO A 1179 12.70 -9.28 44.28
N GLN A 1180 12.65 -9.81 43.06
CA GLN A 1180 12.86 -11.23 42.68
C GLN A 1180 12.65 -11.39 41.18
#